data_AF-A0A2E2UXA7-F1
#
_entry.id   AF-A0A2E2UXA7-F1
#
_cell.length_a   1.000
_cell.length_b   1.000
_cell.length_c   1.000
_cell.angle_alpha   90.00
_cell.angle_beta   90.00
_cell.angle_gamma   90.00
#
_symmetry.space_group_name_H-M   'P 1'
#
loop_
_entity.id
_entity.type
_entity.pdbx_description
1 polymer ?
#
loop_
_entity_poly.entity_id
_entity_poly.type
_entity_poly.pdbx_seq_one_letter_code
_entity_poly.pdbx_strand_id
1 'polypeptide(L)'
;MRRGVLLLLFLLPVLVCAKETIIYQNNFSSDPDWVTDDSSNMYWSANDEALFINSYNSALASSTPNRYFYTDVDFDPKESFKLTWRQKLLETDRGTLTFGLYMPDLIASNRTFSSLPRIESRSIFKLALTTPRSYDFTVIRDRDGKKYPGNFGGSGLDSYILATSTWYSMSLEFDAEEDKVRGSAVDESTGEAFFEIENEADVAKNYYFRPEMTKLGVSLYPAGLERGWLANEPDGYSKYLVDDVKLVSGKSDPAPPLDPLLEQYIPTFYFHPEEDYFPMNIEAFVESSSLWDGDTLLKVYDDSDPVKVADINKSDSEGWHLSFSSPNTPRAIDLAKGKEKYDSLVASGKAVNTVYARKMEDGYKDEDGTQHDFVVLQYWLFYAMNNWAEHGGFNNHEGDWESVFVFLDKDTLKPEYVAFSAHHNDGFNEIYNPFQYESVRRKWDDEKLTVNNNSVAGYVALGSHAMYGERLDRRIFTGKQYNQDKLGMTEVGSMSFSSLDSIQINNFSGRWGIEKINSILTGESAPKGPQFLNVSGHLRYSEPVKWAGIDQVRERDLGTATTTFNFLEQRVKFKFKDLLPGGHTLRVEPHNEKVTFGTVPERFDFLGGFWDFTSSLSDGSFSTQVTLDYDPDEVVAMGGREDLLQVLYFNEATGLWEVLETVVDEVTKTVTFNTDHFSSYAIGFQSPSNLSSGSSLPIKTVANDLETDTNSWSGIYQTIHQSGLGDERKTELLAYLRLAEKMANKRRSNTTSIAKQMMQKVVDVYGYRYDFTLILEALESSIEIKRVDDEIG
;
A
#
# COMPACT_ATOMS: atom_id res chain seq x y z
N MET A 1 7.16 -2.10 64.25
CA MET A 1 7.69 -2.89 63.13
C MET A 1 7.03 -2.40 61.85
N ARG A 2 7.74 -1.62 61.03
CA ARG A 2 7.32 -1.20 59.68
C ARG A 2 8.03 -2.11 58.69
N ARG A 3 7.30 -2.78 57.80
CA ARG A 3 7.88 -3.48 56.64
C ARG A 3 7.61 -2.64 55.40
N GLY A 4 8.69 -2.21 54.76
CA GLY A 4 8.68 -1.43 53.53
C GLY A 4 8.43 -2.31 52.31
N VAL A 5 7.70 -1.74 51.36
CA VAL A 5 7.47 -2.26 50.01
C VAL A 5 8.76 -2.04 49.20
N LEU A 6 9.30 -3.11 48.62
CA LEU A 6 10.42 -3.06 47.69
C LEU A 6 9.83 -3.01 46.27
N LEU A 7 9.93 -1.85 45.62
CA LEU A 7 9.59 -1.66 44.21
C LEU A 7 10.74 -2.24 43.37
N LEU A 8 10.52 -3.35 42.66
CA LEU A 8 11.45 -3.80 41.62
C LEU A 8 11.22 -2.94 40.37
N LEU A 9 12.12 -2.00 40.13
CA LEU A 9 12.31 -1.38 38.82
C LEU A 9 12.98 -2.42 37.91
N PHE A 10 12.25 -2.92 36.93
CA PHE A 10 12.85 -3.55 35.75
C PHE A 10 13.56 -2.45 34.96
N LEU A 11 14.88 -2.37 35.09
CA LEU A 11 15.74 -1.72 34.11
C LEU A 11 15.69 -2.57 32.83
N LEU A 12 14.87 -2.17 31.87
CA LEU A 12 15.06 -2.55 30.48
C LEU A 12 16.51 -2.20 30.09
N PRO A 13 17.27 -3.09 29.44
CA PRO A 13 18.53 -2.69 28.84
C PRO A 13 18.18 -1.62 27.80
N VAL A 14 18.63 -0.39 28.04
CA VAL A 14 18.71 0.61 26.99
C VAL A 14 19.66 0.02 25.95
N LEU A 15 19.12 -0.55 24.87
CA LEU A 15 19.89 -0.77 23.66
C LEU A 15 20.37 0.63 23.24
N VAL A 16 21.63 0.92 23.51
CA VAL A 16 22.28 2.07 22.91
C VAL A 16 22.46 1.70 21.44
N CYS A 17 21.52 2.12 20.59
CA CYS A 17 21.70 2.08 19.14
C CYS A 17 23.00 2.80 18.81
N ALA A 18 23.97 2.09 18.26
CA ALA A 18 25.12 2.70 17.62
C ALA A 18 24.60 3.45 16.39
N LYS A 19 24.54 4.78 16.46
CA LYS A 19 24.07 5.63 15.38
C LYS A 19 25.06 5.55 14.20
N GLU A 20 24.59 5.18 13.01
CA GLU A 20 25.39 5.29 11.79
C GLU A 20 25.97 6.71 11.67
N THR A 21 27.25 6.78 11.32
CA THR A 21 27.91 8.05 11.00
C THR A 21 28.34 8.02 9.54
N ILE A 22 27.89 8.99 8.76
CA ILE A 22 28.28 9.15 7.36
C ILE A 22 29.74 9.61 7.34
N ILE A 23 30.61 8.79 6.77
CA ILE A 23 32.04 9.08 6.60
C ILE A 23 32.27 9.79 5.26
N TYR A 24 31.61 9.31 4.20
CA TYR A 24 31.70 9.88 2.87
C TYR A 24 30.37 9.72 2.15
N GLN A 25 29.92 10.74 1.41
CA GLN A 25 28.77 10.65 0.53
C GLN A 25 28.94 11.63 -0.63
N ASN A 26 28.80 11.15 -1.86
CA ASN A 26 28.76 11.99 -3.06
C ASN A 26 27.95 11.31 -4.16
N ASN A 27 27.05 12.06 -4.80
CA ASN A 27 26.19 11.65 -5.91
C ASN A 27 26.69 12.16 -7.27
N PHE A 28 27.94 12.63 -7.30
CA PHE A 28 28.69 13.12 -8.45
C PHE A 28 27.97 14.14 -9.35
N SER A 29 26.96 14.85 -8.82
CA SER A 29 26.36 16.04 -9.43
C SER A 29 27.37 17.19 -9.70
N SER A 30 28.56 17.10 -9.11
CA SER A 30 29.71 17.96 -9.38
C SER A 30 31.02 17.20 -9.19
N ASP A 31 32.12 17.74 -9.74
CA ASP A 31 33.45 17.14 -9.61
C ASP A 31 33.81 16.98 -8.12
N PRO A 32 34.05 15.75 -7.64
CA PRO A 32 34.35 15.48 -6.25
C PRO A 32 35.82 15.78 -5.88
N ASP A 33 36.62 16.32 -6.81
CA ASP A 33 38.06 16.61 -6.65
C ASP A 33 38.88 15.39 -6.22
N TRP A 34 38.56 14.20 -6.73
CA TRP A 34 39.30 12.98 -6.42
C TRP A 34 40.71 13.00 -7.02
N VAL A 35 41.64 12.37 -6.30
CA VAL A 35 43.06 12.31 -6.68
C VAL A 35 43.29 11.18 -7.67
N THR A 36 43.95 11.48 -8.80
CA THR A 36 44.30 10.48 -9.81
C THR A 36 45.69 10.69 -10.44
N ASP A 37 46.30 9.60 -10.89
CA ASP A 37 47.51 9.60 -11.70
C ASP A 37 47.25 9.45 -13.21
N ASP A 38 45.98 9.32 -13.62
CA ASP A 38 45.58 9.17 -15.03
C ASP A 38 44.24 9.86 -15.29
N SER A 39 44.23 11.19 -15.22
CA SER A 39 43.06 12.03 -15.49
C SER A 39 42.53 11.92 -16.92
N SER A 40 43.23 11.24 -17.82
CA SER A 40 42.75 10.98 -19.19
C SER A 40 41.83 9.76 -19.28
N ASN A 41 41.93 8.84 -18.34
CA ASN A 41 41.15 7.60 -18.30
C ASN A 41 40.25 7.49 -17.06
N MET A 42 40.53 8.27 -16.02
CA MET A 42 39.78 8.29 -14.77
C MET A 42 39.51 9.73 -14.38
N TYR A 43 38.27 10.18 -14.61
CA TYR A 43 37.88 11.57 -14.39
C TYR A 43 36.39 11.68 -14.10
N TRP A 44 35.97 12.78 -13.48
CA TRP A 44 34.58 13.12 -13.37
C TRP A 44 34.02 13.59 -14.72
N SER A 45 33.01 12.90 -15.24
CA SER A 45 32.36 13.23 -16.51
C SER A 45 31.22 14.20 -16.27
N ALA A 46 31.39 15.46 -16.68
CA ALA A 46 30.34 16.48 -16.58
C ALA A 46 29.07 16.13 -17.37
N ASN A 47 29.18 15.31 -18.43
CA ASN A 47 28.03 14.92 -19.25
C ASN A 47 27.22 13.79 -18.60
N ASP A 48 27.89 12.91 -17.85
CA ASP A 48 27.27 11.75 -17.23
C ASP A 48 26.96 12.00 -15.74
N GLU A 49 27.42 13.13 -15.18
CA GLU A 49 27.35 13.47 -13.75
C GLU A 49 27.85 12.32 -12.86
N ALA A 50 28.90 11.63 -13.32
CA ALA A 50 29.42 10.42 -12.71
C ALA A 50 30.93 10.31 -12.92
N LEU A 51 31.59 9.44 -12.16
CA LEU A 51 32.98 9.11 -12.38
C LEU A 51 33.11 8.19 -13.59
N PHE A 52 33.77 8.66 -14.64
CA PHE A 52 34.14 7.83 -15.78
C PHE A 52 35.47 7.13 -15.51
N ILE A 53 35.49 5.81 -15.67
CA ILE A 53 36.66 4.98 -15.47
C ILE A 53 36.86 4.07 -16.69
N ASN A 54 37.98 4.26 -17.37
CA ASN A 54 38.45 3.40 -18.44
C ASN A 54 39.62 2.56 -17.94
N SER A 55 39.31 1.32 -17.56
CA SER A 55 40.27 0.37 -17.01
C SER A 55 40.94 -0.44 -18.12
N TYR A 56 42.25 -0.66 -18.01
CA TYR A 56 43.06 -1.44 -18.95
C TYR A 56 43.86 -2.54 -18.22
N ASN A 57 44.02 -3.70 -18.86
CA ASN A 57 44.80 -4.82 -18.34
C ASN A 57 46.32 -4.64 -18.50
N SER A 58 46.80 -3.83 -19.45
CA SER A 58 48.22 -3.55 -19.66
C SER A 58 48.71 -2.23 -19.08
N ALA A 59 50.01 -2.17 -18.81
CA ALA A 59 50.71 -0.91 -18.61
C ALA A 59 50.93 -0.22 -19.97
N LEU A 60 50.61 1.06 -20.08
CA LEU A 60 51.22 1.89 -21.13
C LEU A 60 52.74 1.82 -20.93
N ALA A 61 53.51 1.72 -22.01
CA ALA A 61 54.97 1.46 -21.97
C ALA A 61 55.82 2.48 -21.16
N SER A 62 55.19 3.54 -20.62
CA SER A 62 55.79 4.57 -19.77
C SER A 62 55.06 4.81 -18.43
N SER A 63 54.04 4.02 -18.06
CA SER A 63 53.21 4.29 -16.86
C SER A 63 53.75 3.64 -15.58
N THR A 64 53.62 4.36 -14.46
CA THR A 64 53.77 3.83 -13.12
C THR A 64 52.77 2.68 -12.87
N PRO A 65 53.22 1.53 -12.33
CA PRO A 65 52.46 0.28 -12.23
C PRO A 65 51.23 0.23 -11.32
N ASN A 66 50.75 1.35 -10.74
CA ASN A 66 49.48 1.40 -10.03
C ASN A 66 48.70 2.62 -10.51
N ARG A 67 47.62 2.43 -11.28
CA ARG A 67 46.69 3.53 -11.58
C ARG A 67 45.69 3.66 -10.44
N TYR A 68 45.42 4.88 -10.01
CA TYR A 68 44.53 5.14 -8.91
C TYR A 68 43.62 6.33 -9.18
N PHE A 69 42.43 6.25 -8.60
CA PHE A 69 41.44 7.32 -8.57
C PHE A 69 40.74 7.22 -7.22
N TYR A 70 41.08 8.09 -6.27
CA TYR A 70 40.61 7.95 -4.88
C TYR A 70 40.33 9.28 -4.19
N THR A 71 39.59 9.21 -3.10
CA THR A 71 39.51 10.24 -2.07
C THR A 71 39.98 9.70 -0.72
N ASP A 72 40.43 10.60 0.15
CA ASP A 72 40.81 10.27 1.52
C ASP A 72 39.55 10.24 2.41
N VAL A 73 39.41 9.18 3.19
CA VAL A 73 38.33 8.99 4.17
C VAL A 73 38.93 8.76 5.56
N ASP A 74 38.31 9.35 6.57
CA ASP A 74 38.75 9.25 7.97
C ASP A 74 37.73 8.42 8.77
N PHE A 75 38.05 7.16 9.03
CA PHE A 75 37.24 6.24 9.83
C PHE A 75 38.12 5.19 10.50
N ASP A 76 37.61 4.51 11.54
CA ASP A 76 38.28 3.36 12.13
C ASP A 76 37.84 2.07 11.42
N PRO A 77 38.69 1.45 10.60
CA PRO A 77 38.33 0.23 9.87
C PRO A 77 38.31 -1.02 10.75
N LYS A 78 38.57 -0.89 12.06
CA LYS A 78 38.37 -1.97 13.03
C LYS A 78 36.92 -2.09 13.49
N GLU A 79 36.16 -1.01 13.37
CA GLU A 79 34.72 -0.99 13.67
C GLU A 79 33.92 -1.46 12.46
N SER A 80 32.62 -1.72 12.64
CA SER A 80 31.74 -2.05 11.52
C SER A 80 31.63 -0.87 10.54
N PHE A 81 31.54 -1.16 9.25
CA PHE A 81 31.34 -0.16 8.21
C PHE A 81 30.66 -0.75 6.97
N LYS A 82 30.01 0.12 6.19
CA LYS A 82 29.37 -0.24 4.93
C LYS A 82 29.67 0.77 3.84
N LEU A 83 30.05 0.25 2.68
CA LEU A 83 30.31 0.99 1.46
C LEU A 83 29.27 0.60 0.41
N THR A 84 28.50 1.57 -0.07
CA THR A 84 27.57 1.41 -1.20
C THR A 84 27.93 2.35 -2.33
N TRP A 85 27.69 1.92 -3.56
CA TRP A 85 27.85 2.76 -4.75
C TRP A 85 27.01 2.21 -5.91
N ARG A 86 26.80 3.03 -6.93
CA ARG A 86 26.20 2.61 -8.19
C ARG A 86 27.27 2.48 -9.24
N GLN A 87 27.15 1.48 -10.10
CA GLN A 87 28.10 1.23 -11.18
C GLN A 87 27.40 0.81 -12.46
N LYS A 88 27.80 1.41 -13.59
CA LYS A 88 27.30 1.06 -14.92
C LYS A 88 28.44 0.60 -15.82
N LEU A 89 28.33 -0.60 -16.39
CA LEU A 89 29.27 -1.07 -17.40
C LEU A 89 28.87 -0.51 -18.77
N LEU A 90 29.74 0.28 -19.40
CA LEU A 90 29.49 0.87 -20.71
C LEU A 90 29.98 -0.03 -21.84
N GLU A 91 31.20 -0.54 -21.70
CA GLU A 91 31.89 -1.33 -22.72
C GLU A 91 32.92 -2.24 -22.03
N THR A 92 33.09 -3.46 -22.52
CA THR A 92 34.11 -4.37 -22.00
C THR A 92 34.69 -5.27 -23.08
N ASP A 93 36.00 -5.43 -23.03
CA ASP A 93 36.76 -6.50 -23.64
C ASP A 93 37.70 -7.09 -22.58
N ARG A 94 37.15 -7.94 -21.70
CA ARG A 94 37.91 -8.66 -20.66
C ARG A 94 38.67 -7.78 -19.66
N GLY A 95 38.33 -6.49 -19.53
CA GLY A 95 38.88 -5.59 -18.51
C GLY A 95 38.19 -5.76 -17.16
N THR A 96 38.88 -5.37 -16.09
CA THR A 96 38.37 -5.46 -14.71
C THR A 96 38.31 -4.08 -14.05
N LEU A 97 37.20 -3.74 -13.39
CA LEU A 97 37.16 -2.63 -12.43
C LEU A 97 37.21 -3.18 -11.01
N THR A 98 38.05 -2.56 -10.19
CA THR A 98 38.21 -2.85 -8.75
C THR A 98 37.90 -1.59 -7.95
N PHE A 99 36.80 -1.59 -7.20
CA PHE A 99 36.35 -0.47 -6.39
C PHE A 99 36.28 -0.86 -4.91
N GLY A 100 36.70 0.02 -4.01
CA GLY A 100 36.67 -0.26 -2.58
C GLY A 100 37.61 0.60 -1.74
N LEU A 101 38.03 0.04 -0.61
CA LEU A 101 38.90 0.65 0.39
C LEU A 101 40.30 0.03 0.37
N TYR A 102 41.30 0.90 0.44
CA TYR A 102 42.71 0.55 0.31
C TYR A 102 43.58 1.29 1.33
N MET A 103 44.74 0.72 1.63
CA MET A 103 45.80 1.45 2.32
C MET A 103 46.66 2.28 1.34
N PRO A 104 47.26 3.40 1.81
CA PRO A 104 48.22 4.21 1.04
C PRO A 104 49.47 3.45 0.58
N ASP A 105 49.81 2.33 1.21
CA ASP A 105 50.97 1.52 0.84
C ASP A 105 50.85 0.96 -0.59
N LEU A 106 49.62 0.78 -1.08
CA LEU A 106 49.34 0.42 -2.47
C LEU A 106 49.72 1.56 -3.44
N ILE A 107 49.49 2.81 -3.04
CA ILE A 107 49.81 4.00 -3.85
C ILE A 107 51.32 4.28 -3.83
N ALA A 108 51.95 4.21 -2.65
CA ALA A 108 53.34 4.63 -2.46
C ALA A 108 54.39 3.64 -2.99
N SER A 109 54.05 2.35 -3.09
CA SER A 109 55.05 1.30 -3.33
C SER A 109 55.25 0.90 -4.79
N ASN A 110 54.42 1.39 -5.73
CA ASN A 110 54.55 1.13 -7.17
C ASN A 110 54.67 -0.37 -7.50
N ARG A 111 53.89 -1.21 -6.81
CA ARG A 111 54.01 -2.69 -6.81
C ARG A 111 52.64 -3.34 -6.77
N THR A 112 52.47 -4.41 -7.55
CA THR A 112 51.23 -5.17 -7.72
C THR A 112 51.28 -6.52 -6.99
N PHE A 113 50.10 -7.07 -6.67
CA PHE A 113 49.82 -8.37 -6.01
C PHE A 113 50.61 -9.55 -6.59
N SER A 114 51.02 -9.46 -7.85
CA SER A 114 51.46 -10.59 -8.64
C SER A 114 52.89 -10.42 -9.22
N SER A 115 53.57 -9.29 -8.96
CA SER A 115 55.02 -9.15 -9.17
C SER A 115 55.81 -9.87 -8.07
N LEU A 116 56.85 -10.62 -8.43
CA LEU A 116 57.78 -11.21 -7.45
C LEU A 116 58.86 -10.18 -7.08
N PRO A 117 59.10 -9.92 -5.78
CA PRO A 117 58.42 -10.50 -4.62
C PRO A 117 57.02 -9.89 -4.37
N ARG A 118 56.01 -10.75 -4.13
CA ARG A 118 54.60 -10.36 -3.91
C ARG A 118 54.49 -9.42 -2.72
N ILE A 119 54.26 -8.13 -2.96
CA ILE A 119 53.98 -7.16 -1.90
C ILE A 119 52.52 -6.76 -2.05
N GLU A 120 51.66 -7.56 -1.42
CA GLU A 120 50.24 -7.23 -1.25
C GLU A 120 50.10 -6.04 -0.27
N SER A 121 49.09 -5.18 -0.45
CA SER A 121 48.78 -4.19 0.59
C SER A 121 48.47 -4.91 1.90
N ARG A 122 48.73 -4.27 3.05
CA ARG A 122 48.45 -4.89 4.35
C ARG A 122 46.97 -4.87 4.72
N SER A 123 46.14 -4.03 4.09
CA SER A 123 44.69 -4.05 4.25
C SER A 123 43.98 -3.59 2.98
N ILE A 124 43.02 -4.40 2.54
CA ILE A 124 42.19 -4.15 1.36
C ILE A 124 40.78 -4.65 1.66
N PHE A 125 39.77 -3.88 1.26
CA PHE A 125 38.38 -4.31 1.26
C PHE A 125 37.71 -3.83 -0.02
N LYS A 126 37.62 -4.70 -1.03
CA LYS A 126 37.21 -4.29 -2.38
C LYS A 126 36.41 -5.35 -3.11
N LEU A 127 35.67 -4.90 -4.10
CA LEU A 127 34.97 -5.73 -5.06
C LEU A 127 35.50 -5.46 -6.46
N ALA A 128 35.68 -6.53 -7.23
CA ALA A 128 36.03 -6.46 -8.64
C ALA A 128 34.98 -7.15 -9.51
N LEU A 129 34.64 -6.52 -10.63
CA LEU A 129 33.88 -7.15 -11.70
C LEU A 129 34.85 -7.46 -12.84
N THR A 130 35.21 -8.74 -12.99
CA THR A 130 36.37 -9.18 -13.78
C THR A 130 36.01 -9.58 -15.21
N THR A 131 34.80 -10.11 -15.40
CA THR A 131 34.17 -10.35 -16.69
C THR A 131 32.68 -10.07 -16.54
N PRO A 132 31.89 -10.01 -17.63
CA PRO A 132 30.44 -9.95 -17.52
C PRO A 132 29.80 -11.06 -16.68
N ARG A 133 30.54 -12.11 -16.30
CA ARG A 133 30.01 -13.27 -15.57
C ARG A 133 30.72 -13.53 -14.24
N SER A 134 31.67 -12.70 -13.82
CA SER A 134 32.50 -13.02 -12.66
C SER A 134 32.77 -11.81 -11.80
N TYR A 135 32.68 -12.03 -10.50
CA TYR A 135 33.07 -11.09 -9.47
C TYR A 135 34.21 -11.66 -8.63
N ASP A 136 34.99 -10.78 -8.04
CA ASP A 136 36.07 -11.11 -7.12
C ASP A 136 35.99 -10.19 -5.91
N PHE A 137 35.67 -10.74 -4.74
CA PHE A 137 35.64 -10.00 -3.49
C PHE A 137 36.91 -10.29 -2.70
N THR A 138 37.73 -9.26 -2.52
CA THR A 138 39.04 -9.38 -1.87
C THR A 138 39.03 -8.68 -0.51
N VAL A 139 39.40 -9.46 0.51
CA VAL A 139 39.55 -8.99 1.88
C VAL A 139 40.97 -9.33 2.35
N ILE A 140 41.82 -8.32 2.55
CA ILE A 140 43.15 -8.52 3.15
C ILE A 140 43.14 -7.86 4.52
N ARG A 141 43.52 -8.63 5.55
CA ARG A 141 43.64 -8.16 6.93
C ARG A 141 45.02 -8.49 7.49
N ASP A 142 45.43 -7.76 8.52
CA ASP A 142 46.70 -7.98 9.23
C ASP A 142 46.47 -8.76 10.53
N ARG A 143 47.48 -9.53 10.93
CA ARG A 143 47.68 -9.98 12.30
C ARG A 143 49.16 -10.11 12.59
N ASP A 144 49.62 -9.48 13.67
CA ASP A 144 50.99 -9.51 14.15
C ASP A 144 52.05 -9.13 13.09
N GLY A 145 51.70 -8.27 12.14
CA GLY A 145 52.58 -7.86 11.03
C GLY A 145 52.64 -8.86 9.88
N LYS A 146 51.79 -9.88 9.89
CA LYS A 146 51.60 -10.86 8.79
C LYS A 146 50.24 -10.63 8.12
N LYS A 147 50.21 -10.82 6.80
CA LYS A 147 49.02 -10.64 5.97
C LYS A 147 48.21 -11.92 5.90
N TYR A 148 46.90 -11.78 5.85
CA TYR A 148 45.96 -12.88 5.68
C TYR A 148 44.96 -12.54 4.58
N PRO A 149 45.18 -13.03 3.35
CA PRO A 149 44.26 -12.82 2.25
C PRO A 149 43.07 -13.77 2.35
N GLY A 150 41.86 -13.21 2.33
CA GLY A 150 40.63 -13.89 1.97
C GLY A 150 40.23 -13.46 0.56
N ASN A 151 40.03 -14.41 -0.34
CA ASN A 151 39.54 -14.13 -1.68
C ASN A 151 38.31 -14.98 -1.96
N PHE A 152 37.19 -14.33 -2.22
CA PHE A 152 35.91 -14.96 -2.50
C PHE A 152 35.56 -14.63 -3.95
N GLY A 153 35.84 -15.57 -4.85
CA GLY A 153 35.54 -15.43 -6.27
C GLY A 153 34.46 -16.43 -6.68
N GLY A 154 33.50 -15.98 -7.48
CA GLY A 154 32.41 -16.80 -8.02
C GLY A 154 32.07 -16.41 -9.45
N SER A 155 31.41 -17.32 -10.17
CA SER A 155 30.58 -16.92 -11.31
C SER A 155 29.28 -16.32 -10.78
N GLY A 156 28.70 -15.34 -11.48
CA GLY A 156 27.31 -14.92 -11.23
C GLY A 156 26.36 -16.13 -11.30
N LEU A 157 25.15 -15.98 -10.76
CA LEU A 157 24.11 -17.03 -10.82
C LEU A 157 23.94 -17.50 -12.28
N ASP A 158 23.75 -18.81 -12.49
CA ASP A 158 24.02 -19.62 -13.72
C ASP A 158 23.50 -19.13 -15.10
N SER A 159 22.89 -17.94 -15.20
CA SER A 159 22.41 -17.33 -16.45
C SER A 159 22.69 -15.82 -16.61
N TYR A 160 23.22 -15.12 -15.61
CA TYR A 160 23.30 -13.65 -15.66
C TYR A 160 24.64 -13.14 -16.22
N ILE A 161 24.55 -12.32 -17.26
CA ILE A 161 25.66 -11.58 -17.86
C ILE A 161 25.41 -10.12 -17.49
N LEU A 162 26.39 -9.43 -16.87
CA LEU A 162 26.32 -8.00 -16.63
C LEU A 162 25.89 -7.30 -17.92
N ALA A 163 24.70 -6.70 -17.88
CA ALA A 163 24.15 -5.99 -19.01
C ALA A 163 24.96 -4.72 -19.22
N THR A 164 25.53 -4.56 -20.41
CA THR A 164 26.10 -3.27 -20.80
C THR A 164 24.96 -2.25 -20.86
N SER A 165 25.16 -1.08 -20.28
CA SER A 165 24.19 0.03 -20.18
C SER A 165 23.13 -0.06 -19.08
N THR A 166 23.28 -0.96 -18.10
CA THR A 166 22.43 -1.00 -16.88
C THR A 166 23.22 -0.54 -15.65
N TRP A 167 22.55 0.17 -14.74
CA TRP A 167 23.11 0.52 -13.43
C TRP A 167 22.96 -0.65 -12.46
N TYR A 168 24.01 -0.92 -11.71
CA TYR A 168 24.03 -1.89 -10.63
C TYR A 168 24.24 -1.17 -9.31
N SER A 169 23.37 -1.45 -8.35
CA SER A 169 23.55 -1.07 -6.96
C SER A 169 24.49 -2.06 -6.28
N MET A 170 25.61 -1.55 -5.78
CA MET A 170 26.71 -2.33 -5.21
C MET A 170 26.79 -2.09 -3.71
N SER A 171 27.07 -3.14 -2.94
CA SER A 171 27.25 -3.04 -1.48
C SER A 171 28.42 -3.90 -1.02
N LEU A 172 29.20 -3.38 -0.08
CA LEU A 172 30.21 -4.10 0.70
C LEU A 172 30.08 -3.72 2.17
N GLU A 173 30.05 -4.71 3.05
CA GLU A 173 29.85 -4.50 4.48
C GLU A 173 30.82 -5.37 5.30
N PHE A 174 31.38 -4.78 6.34
CA PHE A 174 32.11 -5.49 7.39
C PHE A 174 31.40 -5.28 8.73
N ASP A 175 31.02 -6.39 9.36
CA ASP A 175 30.51 -6.42 10.73
C ASP A 175 31.62 -6.87 11.67
N ALA A 176 32.12 -5.95 12.50
CA ALA A 176 33.21 -6.21 13.43
C ALA A 176 32.79 -7.08 14.64
N GLU A 177 31.51 -7.05 15.03
CA GLU A 177 30.99 -7.86 16.15
C GLU A 177 30.83 -9.32 15.74
N GLU A 178 30.31 -9.54 14.52
CA GLU A 178 30.09 -10.88 13.96
C GLU A 178 31.32 -11.43 13.21
N ASP A 179 32.33 -10.59 12.96
CA ASP A 179 33.46 -10.85 12.05
C ASP A 179 33.00 -11.40 10.69
N LYS A 180 31.98 -10.75 10.13
CA LYS A 180 31.36 -11.12 8.86
C LYS A 180 31.62 -10.07 7.79
N VAL A 181 31.73 -10.56 6.57
CA VAL A 181 31.81 -9.73 5.38
C VAL A 181 30.65 -10.06 4.46
N ARG A 182 29.97 -9.02 3.98
CA ARG A 182 28.85 -9.14 3.04
C ARG A 182 29.15 -8.34 1.79
N GLY A 183 28.65 -8.82 0.66
CA GLY A 183 28.75 -8.12 -0.60
C GLY A 183 27.58 -8.46 -1.51
N SER A 184 27.11 -7.50 -2.28
CA SER A 184 26.07 -7.73 -3.28
C SER A 184 26.21 -6.80 -4.48
N ALA A 185 25.62 -7.23 -5.59
CA ALA A 185 25.38 -6.42 -6.77
C ALA A 185 23.95 -6.70 -7.25
N VAL A 186 23.12 -5.67 -7.33
CA VAL A 186 21.71 -5.76 -7.74
C VAL A 186 21.52 -4.95 -9.01
N ASP A 187 20.93 -5.56 -10.02
CA ASP A 187 20.56 -4.89 -11.27
C ASP A 187 19.39 -3.93 -11.01
N GLU A 188 19.60 -2.62 -11.16
CA GLU A 188 18.57 -1.62 -10.81
C GLU A 188 17.36 -1.65 -11.76
N SER A 189 17.50 -2.24 -12.95
CA SER A 189 16.40 -2.32 -13.92
C SER A 189 15.46 -3.49 -13.67
N THR A 190 15.94 -4.54 -13.00
CA THR A 190 15.18 -5.77 -12.76
C THR A 190 14.96 -6.07 -11.28
N GLY A 191 15.75 -5.46 -10.40
CA GLY A 191 15.81 -5.79 -8.97
C GLY A 191 16.48 -7.15 -8.69
N GLU A 192 16.96 -7.86 -9.70
CA GLU A 192 17.60 -9.17 -9.53
C GLU A 192 19.04 -9.02 -9.04
N ALA A 193 19.41 -9.83 -8.05
CA ALA A 193 20.79 -9.90 -7.59
C ALA A 193 21.68 -10.61 -8.62
N PHE A 194 22.71 -9.92 -9.11
CA PHE A 194 23.78 -10.52 -9.90
C PHE A 194 24.63 -11.49 -9.05
N PHE A 195 24.91 -11.10 -7.81
CA PHE A 195 25.41 -11.99 -6.76
C PHE A 195 25.07 -11.43 -5.38
N GLU A 196 25.00 -12.34 -4.41
CA GLU A 196 25.06 -12.03 -2.98
C GLU A 196 26.05 -12.97 -2.31
N ILE A 197 26.86 -12.41 -1.42
CA ILE A 197 27.80 -13.18 -0.60
C ILE A 197 27.65 -12.76 0.85
N GLU A 198 27.49 -13.76 1.71
CA GLU A 198 27.75 -13.65 3.14
C GLU A 198 28.78 -14.73 3.47
N ASN A 199 29.93 -14.33 4.01
CA ASN A 199 30.93 -15.28 4.48
C ASN A 199 31.40 -14.92 5.88
N GLU A 200 31.59 -15.95 6.71
CA GLU A 200 32.40 -15.83 7.91
C GLU A 200 33.82 -15.47 7.51
N ALA A 201 34.41 -14.46 8.14
CA ALA A 201 35.76 -14.05 7.81
C ALA A 201 36.84 -14.98 8.42
N ASP A 202 36.54 -16.26 8.68
CA ASP A 202 37.40 -17.23 9.40
C ASP A 202 37.68 -16.75 10.85
N VAL A 203 36.62 -16.74 11.67
CA VAL A 203 36.48 -16.17 13.05
C VAL A 203 37.52 -16.67 14.08
N ALA A 204 38.33 -17.67 13.74
CA ALA A 204 39.23 -18.31 14.72
C ALA A 204 40.52 -17.51 15.04
N LYS A 205 40.76 -16.31 14.48
CA LYS A 205 42.14 -15.82 14.30
C LYS A 205 42.43 -14.30 14.38
N ASN A 206 41.82 -13.49 15.27
CA ASN A 206 42.28 -12.11 15.62
C ASN A 206 42.75 -11.24 14.42
N TYR A 207 42.02 -11.22 13.31
CA TYR A 207 42.36 -10.41 12.14
C TYR A 207 41.79 -9.01 12.26
N TYR A 208 42.48 -8.00 11.74
CA TYR A 208 41.96 -6.62 11.73
C TYR A 208 42.39 -5.88 10.46
N PHE A 209 41.57 -4.92 10.03
CA PHE A 209 42.01 -3.91 9.07
C PHE A 209 42.88 -2.89 9.78
N ARG A 210 43.96 -2.50 9.12
CA ARG A 210 44.87 -1.48 9.62
C ARG A 210 44.21 -0.10 9.62
N PRO A 211 44.39 0.73 10.68
CA PRO A 211 43.85 2.08 10.74
C PRO A 211 44.23 2.97 9.55
N GLU A 212 45.33 2.65 8.87
CA GLU A 212 45.78 3.37 7.69
C GLU A 212 44.98 3.05 6.41
N MET A 213 43.92 2.22 6.45
CA MET A 213 43.06 1.93 5.29
C MET A 213 42.12 3.10 4.98
N THR A 214 42.67 4.21 4.47
CA THR A 214 41.97 5.50 4.32
C THR A 214 41.66 5.90 2.88
N LYS A 215 41.92 5.03 1.91
CA LYS A 215 41.79 5.37 0.47
C LYS A 215 40.54 4.73 -0.10
N LEU A 216 39.52 5.54 -0.39
CA LEU A 216 38.28 5.11 -1.03
C LEU A 216 38.36 5.38 -2.53
N GLY A 217 38.16 4.36 -3.37
CA GLY A 217 38.01 4.54 -4.81
C GLY A 217 38.46 3.36 -5.65
N VAL A 218 39.21 3.63 -6.71
CA VAL A 218 39.70 2.65 -7.69
C VAL A 218 41.21 2.47 -7.58
N SER A 219 41.66 1.22 -7.68
CA SER A 219 43.08 0.90 -7.86
C SER A 219 43.27 -0.21 -8.90
N LEU A 220 43.79 0.12 -10.07
CA LEU A 220 44.02 -0.84 -11.17
C LEU A 220 45.43 -1.43 -11.14
N TYR A 221 45.59 -2.61 -11.75
CA TYR A 221 46.83 -3.39 -11.79
C TYR A 221 47.61 -3.30 -13.13
N PRO A 222 48.51 -2.33 -13.33
CA PRO A 222 49.47 -2.41 -14.43
C PRO A 222 50.82 -3.00 -14.02
N ALA A 223 51.09 -4.27 -14.34
CA ALA A 223 52.44 -4.71 -14.72
C ALA A 223 52.34 -6.04 -15.48
N GLY A 224 53.01 -6.14 -16.63
CA GLY A 224 53.17 -7.39 -17.36
C GLY A 224 53.78 -8.47 -16.46
N LEU A 225 53.05 -9.55 -16.27
CA LEU A 225 53.47 -10.67 -15.44
C LEU A 225 53.49 -11.94 -16.26
N GLU A 226 54.49 -12.78 -16.03
CA GLU A 226 54.66 -14.02 -16.79
C GLU A 226 53.62 -15.11 -16.47
N ARG A 227 52.66 -14.88 -15.55
CA ARG A 227 51.61 -15.85 -15.16
C ARG A 227 50.40 -15.19 -14.48
N GLY A 228 49.25 -15.26 -15.13
CA GLY A 228 47.91 -14.87 -14.63
C GLY A 228 46.91 -14.82 -15.79
N TRP A 229 45.59 -14.93 -15.53
CA TRP A 229 44.59 -14.85 -16.62
C TRP A 229 44.65 -13.51 -17.38
N LEU A 230 44.76 -12.40 -16.66
CA LEU A 230 44.91 -11.05 -17.24
C LEU A 230 46.20 -10.88 -18.06
N ALA A 231 47.26 -11.65 -17.78
CA ALA A 231 48.50 -11.61 -18.56
C ALA A 231 48.34 -12.24 -19.96
N ASN A 232 47.33 -13.08 -20.16
CA ASN A 232 46.99 -13.62 -21.48
C ASN A 232 46.12 -12.65 -22.31
N GLU A 233 45.61 -11.58 -21.70
CA GLU A 233 44.72 -10.59 -22.30
C GLU A 233 45.24 -9.15 -22.08
N PRO A 234 46.48 -8.84 -22.50
CA PRO A 234 47.14 -7.58 -22.18
C PRO A 234 46.40 -6.35 -22.76
N ASP A 235 45.64 -6.51 -23.84
CA ASP A 235 44.94 -5.41 -24.51
C ASP A 235 43.48 -5.25 -24.01
N GLY A 236 43.07 -6.05 -23.02
CA GLY A 236 41.70 -5.98 -22.50
C GLY A 236 41.42 -4.68 -21.76
N TYR A 237 40.18 -4.19 -21.88
CA TYR A 237 39.73 -2.96 -21.25
C TYR A 237 38.26 -3.03 -20.84
N SER A 238 37.84 -2.15 -19.93
CA SER A 238 36.43 -1.98 -19.57
C SER A 238 36.17 -0.54 -19.15
N LYS A 239 35.07 0.03 -19.64
CA LYS A 239 34.60 1.38 -19.34
C LYS A 239 33.42 1.33 -18.40
N TYR A 240 33.46 2.15 -17.36
CA TYR A 240 32.43 2.22 -16.34
C TYR A 240 32.05 3.65 -16.01
N LEU A 241 30.82 3.83 -15.56
CA LEU A 241 30.42 4.96 -14.72
C LEU A 241 30.28 4.47 -13.27
N VAL A 242 30.70 5.29 -12.32
CA VAL A 242 30.49 5.10 -10.89
C VAL A 242 29.80 6.33 -10.31
N ASP A 243 28.76 6.11 -9.52
CA ASP A 243 27.92 7.15 -8.95
C ASP A 243 27.45 6.79 -7.52
N ASP A 244 26.84 7.73 -6.80
CA ASP A 244 26.19 7.56 -5.49
C ASP A 244 27.05 6.80 -4.46
N VAL A 245 28.31 7.18 -4.33
CA VAL A 245 29.26 6.53 -3.40
C VAL A 245 28.97 7.00 -1.98
N LYS A 246 28.67 6.07 -1.08
CA LYS A 246 28.42 6.31 0.34
C LYS A 246 29.18 5.33 1.22
N LEU A 247 29.95 5.86 2.16
CA LEU A 247 30.63 5.10 3.21
C LEU A 247 30.06 5.53 4.57
N VAL A 248 29.61 4.56 5.35
CA VAL A 248 29.13 4.77 6.72
C VAL A 248 29.96 3.94 7.71
N SER A 249 30.22 4.50 8.88
CA SER A 249 30.78 3.79 10.03
C SER A 249 29.69 3.46 11.04
N GLY A 250 29.85 2.33 11.73
CA GLY A 250 28.83 1.72 12.56
C GLY A 250 28.16 0.57 11.82
N LYS A 251 27.46 -0.30 12.56
CA LYS A 251 26.58 -1.29 11.96
C LYS A 251 25.52 -0.52 11.18
N SER A 252 25.49 -0.67 9.86
CA SER A 252 24.24 -0.38 9.18
C SER A 252 23.28 -1.43 9.66
N ASP A 253 22.14 -1.03 10.21
CA ASP A 253 21.06 -2.00 10.31
C ASP A 253 20.87 -2.54 8.88
N PRO A 254 21.02 -3.85 8.61
CA PRO A 254 20.30 -4.38 7.47
C PRO A 254 18.87 -3.84 7.63
N ALA A 255 18.23 -3.38 6.54
CA ALA A 255 16.78 -3.21 6.59
C ALA A 255 16.28 -4.48 7.28
N PRO A 256 15.69 -4.36 8.50
CA PRO A 256 15.57 -5.51 9.37
C PRO A 256 14.92 -6.60 8.53
N PRO A 257 15.51 -7.82 8.45
CA PRO A 257 14.93 -8.86 7.64
C PRO A 257 13.45 -8.89 7.98
N LEU A 258 12.61 -8.89 6.94
CA LEU A 258 11.18 -8.91 7.16
C LEU A 258 10.91 -10.01 8.16
N ASP A 259 10.07 -9.70 9.15
CA ASP A 259 9.72 -10.67 10.16
C ASP A 259 9.35 -11.98 9.44
N PRO A 260 9.85 -13.16 9.85
CA PRO A 260 9.63 -14.40 9.10
C PRO A 260 8.14 -14.70 8.83
N LEU A 261 7.24 -14.18 9.68
CA LEU A 261 5.80 -14.28 9.44
C LEU A 261 5.34 -13.38 8.27
N LEU A 262 5.89 -12.17 8.13
CA LEU A 262 5.64 -11.29 6.98
C LEU A 262 6.14 -11.91 5.67
N GLU A 263 7.29 -12.59 5.69
CA GLU A 263 7.78 -13.32 4.52
C GLU A 263 6.92 -14.55 4.21
N GLN A 264 6.54 -15.30 5.24
CA GLN A 264 5.77 -16.55 5.10
C GLN A 264 4.37 -16.34 4.52
N TYR A 265 3.69 -15.26 4.91
CA TYR A 265 2.28 -15.01 4.55
C TYR A 265 2.11 -13.87 3.56
N ILE A 266 3.15 -13.56 2.79
CA ILE A 266 3.11 -12.45 1.85
C ILE A 266 2.08 -12.71 0.75
N PRO A 267 1.16 -11.77 0.45
CA PRO A 267 0.18 -11.97 -0.61
C PRO A 267 0.81 -11.98 -2.00
N THR A 268 0.22 -12.75 -2.91
CA THR A 268 0.52 -12.68 -4.35
C THR A 268 -0.52 -11.77 -5.00
N PHE A 269 -0.09 -10.73 -5.72
CA PHE A 269 -1.01 -9.77 -6.33
C PHE A 269 -1.23 -10.04 -7.82
N TYR A 270 -2.49 -10.09 -8.20
CA TYR A 270 -2.94 -10.30 -9.58
C TYR A 270 -3.64 -9.05 -10.07
N PHE A 271 -3.18 -8.56 -11.22
CA PHE A 271 -3.67 -7.31 -11.80
C PHE A 271 -4.49 -7.59 -13.05
N HIS A 272 -5.40 -6.68 -13.33
CA HIS A 272 -6.14 -6.70 -14.58
C HIS A 272 -5.19 -6.47 -15.77
N PRO A 273 -5.35 -7.14 -16.93
CA PRO A 273 -4.46 -6.96 -18.09
C PRO A 273 -4.41 -5.55 -18.67
N GLU A 274 -5.46 -4.77 -18.43
CA GLU A 274 -5.55 -3.37 -18.84
C GLU A 274 -5.04 -2.41 -17.75
N GLU A 275 -4.55 -2.92 -16.62
CA GLU A 275 -3.94 -2.10 -15.58
C GLU A 275 -2.66 -1.45 -16.11
N ASP A 276 -2.54 -0.16 -15.86
CA ASP A 276 -1.46 0.67 -16.36
C ASP A 276 -0.77 1.50 -15.28
N TYR A 277 -1.22 1.38 -14.02
CA TYR A 277 -0.52 1.79 -12.82
C TYR A 277 -0.28 0.59 -11.88
N PHE A 278 1.00 0.22 -11.73
CA PHE A 278 1.43 -0.77 -10.75
C PHE A 278 1.93 -0.09 -9.46
N PRO A 279 1.97 -0.83 -8.33
CA PRO A 279 2.51 -0.31 -7.07
C PRO A 279 3.91 0.27 -7.27
N MET A 280 4.29 1.27 -6.48
CA MET A 280 5.64 1.86 -6.56
C MET A 280 6.19 2.24 -5.19
N ASN A 281 7.51 2.44 -5.14
CA ASN A 281 8.15 3.02 -3.97
C ASN A 281 7.75 4.49 -3.77
N ILE A 282 7.60 4.92 -2.52
CA ILE A 282 7.09 6.26 -2.17
C ILE A 282 8.12 7.34 -2.47
N GLU A 283 9.41 7.01 -2.44
CA GLU A 283 10.50 7.94 -2.68
C GLU A 283 10.38 8.51 -4.09
N ALA A 284 10.19 7.64 -5.09
CA ALA A 284 10.03 8.08 -6.47
C ALA A 284 8.80 8.98 -6.66
N PHE A 285 7.69 8.73 -5.94
CA PHE A 285 6.51 9.58 -5.99
C PHE A 285 6.76 10.94 -5.32
N VAL A 286 7.34 10.95 -4.12
CA VAL A 286 7.63 12.16 -3.35
C VAL A 286 8.64 13.03 -4.09
N GLU A 287 9.75 12.45 -4.56
CA GLU A 287 10.80 13.14 -5.30
C GLU A 287 10.32 13.72 -6.62
N SER A 288 9.27 13.13 -7.19
CA SER A 288 8.65 13.60 -8.43
C SER A 288 7.44 14.50 -8.22
N SER A 289 7.18 14.92 -6.98
CA SER A 289 6.06 15.76 -6.59
C SER A 289 6.52 17.15 -6.10
N SER A 290 5.65 18.14 -6.23
CA SER A 290 5.77 19.38 -5.44
C SER A 290 5.05 19.22 -4.10
N LEU A 291 5.54 19.91 -3.08
CA LEU A 291 4.93 19.98 -1.76
C LEU A 291 4.22 21.32 -1.56
N TRP A 292 2.96 21.26 -1.13
CA TRP A 292 2.08 22.41 -0.95
C TRP A 292 1.46 22.43 0.45
N ASP A 293 1.10 23.61 0.95
CA ASP A 293 0.23 23.83 2.13
C ASP A 293 -0.98 24.68 1.70
N GLY A 294 -2.13 24.03 1.57
CA GLY A 294 -3.26 24.61 0.83
C GLY A 294 -2.83 25.04 -0.58
N ASP A 295 -2.99 26.32 -0.93
CA ASP A 295 -2.54 26.84 -2.23
C ASP A 295 -1.12 27.45 -2.19
N THR A 296 -0.39 27.29 -1.08
CA THR A 296 0.96 27.83 -0.89
C THR A 296 1.99 26.78 -1.26
N LEU A 297 2.86 27.07 -2.23
CA LEU A 297 3.95 26.18 -2.62
C LEU A 297 5.04 26.21 -1.54
N LEU A 298 5.32 25.05 -0.92
CA LEU A 298 6.39 24.90 0.06
C LEU A 298 7.71 24.50 -0.60
N LYS A 299 7.65 23.53 -1.52
CA LYS A 299 8.81 23.09 -2.31
C LYS A 299 8.35 22.64 -3.70
N VAL A 300 8.97 23.19 -4.73
CA VAL A 300 8.70 22.83 -6.13
C VAL A 300 9.40 21.52 -6.47
N TYR A 301 8.80 20.72 -7.33
CA TYR A 301 9.48 19.63 -8.01
C TYR A 301 10.63 20.18 -8.88
N ASP A 302 11.84 19.72 -8.60
CA ASP A 302 13.07 20.03 -9.32
C ASP A 302 13.97 18.79 -9.25
N ASP A 303 14.43 18.26 -10.39
CA ASP A 303 15.29 17.07 -10.42
C ASP A 303 16.63 17.28 -9.69
N SER A 304 17.09 18.53 -9.58
CA SER A 304 18.36 18.87 -8.92
C SER A 304 18.24 19.00 -7.39
N ASP A 305 17.05 19.34 -6.88
CA ASP A 305 16.73 19.38 -5.45
C ASP A 305 15.29 18.89 -5.21
N PRO A 306 15.04 17.59 -5.36
CA PRO A 306 13.69 17.04 -5.27
C PRO A 306 13.16 17.12 -3.83
N VAL A 307 11.83 17.05 -3.68
CA VAL A 307 11.20 16.86 -2.37
C VAL A 307 11.61 15.49 -1.83
N LYS A 308 12.01 15.41 -0.57
CA LYS A 308 12.44 14.15 0.06
C LYS A 308 11.42 13.69 1.09
N VAL A 309 11.41 12.40 1.40
CA VAL A 309 10.55 11.85 2.49
C VAL A 309 10.81 12.59 3.82
N ALA A 310 12.06 12.98 4.09
CA ALA A 310 12.41 13.77 5.27
C ALA A 310 11.81 15.20 5.29
N ASP A 311 11.47 15.76 4.13
CA ASP A 311 10.85 17.09 4.03
C ASP A 311 9.38 17.03 4.48
N ILE A 312 8.68 15.94 4.17
CA ILE A 312 7.26 15.73 4.52
C ILE A 312 7.06 15.10 5.90
N ASN A 313 8.08 14.49 6.49
CA ASN A 313 8.02 13.87 7.82
C ASN A 313 7.92 14.92 8.96
N LYS A 314 6.80 15.64 9.03
CA LYS A 314 6.54 16.74 9.95
C LYS A 314 5.19 16.56 10.63
N SER A 315 5.12 16.79 11.94
CA SER A 315 3.87 16.63 12.70
C SER A 315 2.80 17.68 12.42
N ASP A 316 3.15 18.83 11.81
CA ASP A 316 2.19 19.92 11.49
C ASP A 316 1.75 19.95 10.02
N SER A 317 1.78 18.80 9.34
CA SER A 317 1.52 18.71 7.90
C SER A 317 0.04 18.53 7.51
N GLU A 318 -0.94 18.80 8.38
CA GLU A 318 -2.34 18.41 8.13
C GLU A 318 -2.95 19.08 6.89
N GLY A 319 -2.56 20.34 6.61
CA GLY A 319 -2.95 21.09 5.41
C GLY A 319 -2.09 20.81 4.19
N TRP A 320 -1.06 19.96 4.32
CA TRP A 320 -0.09 19.73 3.27
C TRP A 320 -0.56 18.69 2.26
N HIS A 321 -0.13 18.83 1.02
CA HIS A 321 -0.34 17.82 0.00
C HIS A 321 0.80 17.75 -1.00
N LEU A 322 0.99 16.56 -1.57
CA LEU A 322 1.88 16.33 -2.70
C LEU A 322 1.13 16.58 -4.02
N SER A 323 1.83 17.05 -5.05
CA SER A 323 1.27 17.20 -6.40
C SER A 323 2.19 16.55 -7.43
N PHE A 324 1.74 15.41 -7.95
CA PHE A 324 2.53 14.53 -8.81
C PHE A 324 2.35 14.84 -10.30
N SER A 325 1.11 14.87 -10.78
CA SER A 325 0.80 15.04 -12.21
C SER A 325 0.93 16.49 -12.68
N SER A 326 0.65 17.44 -11.80
CA SER A 326 0.67 18.89 -12.10
C SER A 326 1.46 19.67 -11.03
N PRO A 327 2.76 19.39 -10.84
CA PRO A 327 3.55 19.91 -9.71
C PRO A 327 3.59 21.45 -9.62
N ASN A 328 3.34 22.15 -10.73
CA ASN A 328 3.39 23.61 -10.81
C ASN A 328 2.00 24.27 -10.74
N THR A 329 0.93 23.51 -10.53
CA THR A 329 -0.45 24.03 -10.48
C THR A 329 -1.16 23.45 -9.25
N PRO A 330 -1.50 24.29 -8.25
CA PRO A 330 -2.11 23.80 -7.03
C PRO A 330 -3.46 23.15 -7.35
N ARG A 331 -3.73 22.01 -6.70
CA ARG A 331 -5.02 21.31 -6.75
C ARG A 331 -5.49 20.93 -8.17
N ALA A 332 -4.57 20.73 -9.10
CA ALA A 332 -4.85 20.24 -10.46
C ALA A 332 -4.41 18.78 -10.61
N ILE A 333 -5.22 17.99 -11.34
CA ILE A 333 -4.89 16.63 -11.76
C ILE A 333 -4.84 16.61 -13.27
N ASP A 334 -3.82 15.95 -13.82
CA ASP A 334 -3.65 15.73 -15.25
C ASP A 334 -3.23 14.27 -15.49
N LEU A 335 -4.19 13.40 -15.81
CA LEU A 335 -3.96 11.96 -15.97
C LEU A 335 -2.88 11.65 -17.01
N ALA A 336 -2.89 12.37 -18.14
CA ALA A 336 -1.93 12.15 -19.21
C ALA A 336 -0.49 12.46 -18.75
N LYS A 337 -0.31 13.55 -18.01
CA LYS A 337 1.02 13.88 -17.43
C LYS A 337 1.40 12.96 -16.28
N GLY A 338 0.43 12.55 -15.46
CA GLY A 338 0.62 11.54 -14.43
C GLY A 338 1.17 10.24 -15.04
N LYS A 339 0.57 9.80 -16.15
CA LYS A 339 0.97 8.59 -16.86
C LYS A 339 2.35 8.71 -17.49
N GLU A 340 2.60 9.80 -18.21
CA GLU A 340 3.91 10.09 -18.82
C GLU A 340 5.02 10.09 -17.77
N LYS A 341 4.78 10.72 -16.62
CA LYS A 341 5.73 10.77 -15.52
C LYS A 341 5.94 9.40 -14.89
N TYR A 342 4.88 8.66 -14.59
CA TYR A 342 4.96 7.31 -14.04
C TYR A 342 5.77 6.38 -14.97
N ASP A 343 5.45 6.37 -16.26
CA ASP A 343 6.15 5.54 -17.25
C ASP A 343 7.64 5.90 -17.35
N SER A 344 7.98 7.18 -17.26
CA SER A 344 9.37 7.65 -17.22
C SER A 344 10.12 7.15 -15.97
N LEU A 345 9.47 7.17 -14.81
CA LEU A 345 10.07 6.66 -13.56
C LEU A 345 10.27 5.14 -13.60
N VAL A 346 9.32 4.41 -14.17
CA VAL A 346 9.45 2.95 -14.37
C VAL A 346 10.58 2.66 -15.38
N ALA A 347 10.60 3.34 -16.52
CA ALA A 347 11.61 3.14 -17.56
C ALA A 347 13.03 3.48 -17.12
N SER A 348 13.18 4.43 -16.18
CA SER A 348 14.47 4.79 -15.58
C SER A 348 14.90 3.88 -14.42
N GLY A 349 14.04 2.98 -13.95
CA GLY A 349 14.27 2.14 -12.77
C GLY A 349 14.12 2.88 -11.43
N LYS A 350 13.68 4.15 -11.43
CA LYS A 350 13.44 4.91 -10.20
C LYS A 350 12.19 4.44 -9.47
N ALA A 351 11.12 4.13 -10.22
CA ALA A 351 9.91 3.53 -9.67
C ALA A 351 10.05 2.01 -9.69
N VAL A 352 10.00 1.40 -8.51
CA VAL A 352 10.11 -0.04 -8.31
C VAL A 352 8.85 -0.55 -7.62
N ASN A 353 8.29 -1.65 -8.14
CA ASN A 353 7.13 -2.31 -7.52
C ASN A 353 7.45 -2.65 -6.07
N THR A 354 6.73 -2.04 -5.12
CA THR A 354 7.07 -2.12 -3.70
C THR A 354 5.85 -2.47 -2.86
N VAL A 355 6.03 -3.42 -1.93
CA VAL A 355 5.07 -3.74 -0.87
C VAL A 355 5.66 -3.32 0.46
N TYR A 356 4.87 -2.56 1.22
CA TYR A 356 5.25 -2.14 2.57
C TYR A 356 4.60 -3.04 3.60
N ALA A 357 5.41 -3.71 4.40
CA ALA A 357 4.93 -4.69 5.36
C ALA A 357 5.13 -4.20 6.80
N ARG A 358 4.17 -4.54 7.67
CA ARG A 358 4.24 -4.25 9.11
C ARG A 358 3.63 -5.39 9.90
N LYS A 359 4.24 -5.72 11.04
CA LYS A 359 3.67 -6.62 12.03
C LYS A 359 3.24 -5.84 13.26
N MET A 360 2.03 -6.10 13.74
CA MET A 360 1.54 -5.55 15.01
C MET A 360 0.65 -6.54 15.74
N GLU A 361 0.24 -6.19 16.96
CA GLU A 361 -0.78 -6.93 17.69
C GLU A 361 -2.03 -6.07 17.81
N ASP A 362 -3.20 -6.68 17.66
CA ASP A 362 -4.51 -6.08 17.92
C ASP A 362 -5.43 -7.16 18.49
N GLY A 363 -6.54 -6.77 19.12
CA GLY A 363 -7.45 -7.72 19.73
C GLY A 363 -8.72 -7.07 20.23
N TYR A 364 -9.69 -7.90 20.60
CA TYR A 364 -10.96 -7.45 21.12
C TYR A 364 -11.46 -8.37 22.23
N LYS A 365 -12.40 -7.87 23.00
CA LYS A 365 -13.10 -8.62 24.04
C LYS A 365 -14.55 -8.73 23.62
N ASP A 366 -15.05 -9.95 23.55
CA ASP A 366 -16.43 -10.21 23.13
C ASP A 366 -17.47 -9.97 24.23
N GLU A 367 -18.75 -10.07 23.88
CA GLU A 367 -19.89 -9.87 24.79
C GLU A 367 -19.92 -10.81 26.03
N ASP A 368 -19.29 -11.99 25.98
CA ASP A 368 -19.17 -12.90 27.13
C ASP A 368 -17.90 -12.64 27.95
N GLY A 369 -17.07 -11.72 27.48
CA GLY A 369 -15.83 -11.29 28.10
C GLY A 369 -14.63 -12.18 27.82
N THR A 370 -14.65 -12.98 26.75
CA THR A 370 -13.46 -13.70 26.28
C THR A 370 -12.60 -12.76 25.45
N GLN A 371 -11.28 -12.85 25.66
CA GLN A 371 -10.29 -12.06 24.93
C GLN A 371 -9.86 -12.81 23.67
N HIS A 372 -9.84 -12.11 22.54
CA HIS A 372 -9.34 -12.59 21.25
C HIS A 372 -8.19 -11.68 20.84
N ASP A 373 -6.98 -12.24 20.74
CA ASP A 373 -5.78 -11.49 20.42
C ASP A 373 -5.15 -12.02 19.13
N PHE A 374 -4.71 -11.11 18.27
CA PHE A 374 -4.15 -11.42 16.96
C PHE A 374 -2.75 -10.81 16.80
N VAL A 375 -1.89 -11.55 16.10
CA VAL A 375 -0.75 -10.96 15.37
C VAL A 375 -1.25 -10.59 13.98
N VAL A 376 -1.23 -9.30 13.66
CA VAL A 376 -1.70 -8.75 12.38
C VAL A 376 -0.50 -8.44 11.48
N LEU A 377 -0.50 -9.05 10.30
CA LEU A 377 0.46 -8.79 9.23
C LEU A 377 -0.19 -7.87 8.21
N GLN A 378 0.28 -6.64 8.11
CA GLN A 378 -0.24 -5.63 7.20
C GLN A 378 0.65 -5.51 5.97
N TYR A 379 0.06 -5.63 4.77
CA TYR A 379 0.75 -5.41 3.50
C TYR A 379 0.08 -4.25 2.77
N TRP A 380 0.84 -3.19 2.52
CA TRP A 380 0.37 -1.95 1.91
C TRP A 380 1.03 -1.75 0.55
N LEU A 381 0.25 -1.26 -0.40
CA LEU A 381 0.68 -0.94 -1.75
C LEU A 381 0.36 0.51 -2.03
N PHE A 382 1.32 1.21 -2.64
CA PHE A 382 1.19 2.62 -2.99
C PHE A 382 1.17 2.78 -4.50
N TYR A 383 0.20 3.51 -5.03
CA TYR A 383 0.06 3.78 -6.47
C TYR A 383 0.25 5.26 -6.75
N ALA A 384 0.87 5.62 -7.87
CA ALA A 384 1.04 7.03 -8.25
C ALA A 384 -0.29 7.73 -8.51
N MET A 385 -1.24 6.99 -9.09
CA MET A 385 -2.52 7.50 -9.56
C MET A 385 -3.58 6.42 -9.36
N ASN A 386 -4.79 6.86 -9.07
CA ASN A 386 -6.04 6.14 -9.26
C ASN A 386 -6.72 6.73 -10.51
N ASN A 387 -6.87 5.93 -11.56
CA ASN A 387 -7.50 6.33 -12.83
C ASN A 387 -8.86 5.66 -13.04
N TRP A 388 -9.57 5.36 -11.96
CA TRP A 388 -10.79 4.55 -12.01
C TRP A 388 -11.86 5.07 -12.97
N ALA A 389 -12.01 6.39 -13.13
CA ALA A 389 -12.99 6.97 -14.05
C ALA A 389 -12.67 6.74 -15.54
N GLU A 390 -11.41 6.47 -15.91
CA GLU A 390 -11.05 6.07 -17.29
C GLU A 390 -11.61 4.68 -17.63
N HIS A 391 -11.84 3.86 -16.60
CA HIS A 391 -12.32 2.47 -16.70
C HIS A 391 -13.80 2.31 -16.34
N GLY A 392 -14.53 3.43 -16.24
CA GLY A 392 -15.98 3.45 -15.97
C GLY A 392 -16.35 3.57 -14.48
N GLY A 393 -15.36 3.83 -13.61
CA GLY A 393 -15.56 4.24 -12.22
C GLY A 393 -15.93 5.72 -12.06
N PHE A 394 -15.92 6.19 -10.80
CA PHE A 394 -16.47 7.51 -10.47
C PHE A 394 -15.44 8.63 -10.37
N ASN A 395 -14.19 8.33 -10.01
CA ASN A 395 -13.18 9.33 -9.68
C ASN A 395 -11.81 9.02 -10.27
N ASN A 396 -10.96 10.05 -10.24
CA ASN A 396 -9.52 9.92 -10.41
C ASN A 396 -8.85 10.73 -9.30
N HIS A 397 -7.75 10.23 -8.74
CA HIS A 397 -6.91 11.00 -7.84
C HIS A 397 -5.44 10.63 -7.94
N GLU A 398 -4.57 11.53 -7.46
CA GLU A 398 -3.16 11.24 -7.29
C GLU A 398 -2.94 10.51 -5.99
N GLY A 399 -1.96 9.61 -5.98
CA GLY A 399 -1.58 8.74 -4.88
C GLY A 399 -2.71 7.83 -4.41
N ASP A 400 -2.40 6.57 -4.13
CA ASP A 400 -3.38 5.64 -3.59
C ASP A 400 -2.74 4.67 -2.61
N TRP A 401 -3.44 4.35 -1.53
CA TRP A 401 -2.97 3.43 -0.49
C TRP A 401 -3.97 2.30 -0.30
N GLU A 402 -3.57 1.12 -0.76
CA GLU A 402 -4.37 -0.10 -0.67
C GLU A 402 -3.66 -1.17 0.15
N SER A 403 -4.40 -2.15 0.65
CA SER A 403 -3.86 -3.07 1.64
C SER A 403 -4.55 -4.42 1.71
N VAL A 404 -3.77 -5.43 2.10
CA VAL A 404 -4.23 -6.77 2.51
C VAL A 404 -3.66 -7.06 3.89
N PHE A 405 -4.51 -7.43 4.85
CA PHE A 405 -4.10 -7.80 6.20
C PHE A 405 -4.38 -9.27 6.47
N VAL A 406 -3.41 -9.97 7.05
CA VAL A 406 -3.54 -11.36 7.52
C VAL A 406 -3.54 -11.36 9.05
N PHE A 407 -4.55 -11.98 9.65
CA PHE A 407 -4.74 -12.05 11.09
C PHE A 407 -4.42 -13.46 11.57
N LEU A 408 -3.34 -13.57 12.34
CA LEU A 408 -2.93 -14.81 12.97
C LEU A 408 -3.43 -14.84 14.40
N ASP A 409 -3.97 -15.97 14.85
CA ASP A 409 -4.18 -16.20 16.29
C ASP A 409 -2.86 -16.02 17.04
N LYS A 410 -2.87 -15.24 18.13
CA LYS A 410 -1.63 -14.82 18.81
C LYS A 410 -0.88 -15.99 19.45
N ASP A 411 -1.59 -17.00 19.92
CA ASP A 411 -0.99 -18.13 20.64
C ASP A 411 -0.43 -19.19 19.69
N THR A 412 -1.14 -19.47 18.59
CA THR A 412 -0.78 -20.52 17.63
C THR A 412 -0.03 -20.00 16.40
N LEU A 413 -0.07 -18.69 16.13
CA LEU A 413 0.48 -18.02 14.95
C LEU A 413 -0.05 -18.61 13.63
N LYS A 414 -1.24 -19.22 13.67
CA LYS A 414 -1.94 -19.71 12.48
C LYS A 414 -2.89 -18.65 11.97
N PRO A 415 -2.99 -18.48 10.64
CA PRO A 415 -3.92 -17.52 10.07
C PRO A 415 -5.36 -17.95 10.30
N GLU A 416 -6.18 -17.02 10.80
CA GLU A 416 -7.62 -17.20 10.99
C GLU A 416 -8.42 -16.40 9.98
N TYR A 417 -7.98 -15.17 9.67
CA TYR A 417 -8.68 -14.26 8.77
C TYR A 417 -7.73 -13.57 7.83
N VAL A 418 -8.28 -13.12 6.71
CA VAL A 418 -7.67 -12.14 5.81
C VAL A 418 -8.69 -11.05 5.52
N ALA A 419 -8.23 -9.80 5.42
CA ALA A 419 -9.06 -8.66 5.04
C ALA A 419 -8.38 -7.89 3.90
N PHE A 420 -9.16 -7.55 2.87
CA PHE A 420 -8.71 -6.78 1.71
C PHE A 420 -9.35 -5.40 1.72
N SER A 421 -8.65 -4.37 1.27
CA SER A 421 -9.22 -3.03 1.10
C SER A 421 -10.21 -3.00 -0.05
N ALA A 422 -11.46 -2.62 0.23
CA ALA A 422 -12.56 -2.71 -0.73
C ALA A 422 -13.30 -1.38 -0.85
N HIS A 423 -13.80 -1.09 -2.05
CA HIS A 423 -14.60 0.11 -2.35
C HIS A 423 -16.04 -0.31 -2.61
N HIS A 424 -17.01 0.49 -2.12
CA HIS A 424 -18.44 0.45 -2.43
C HIS A 424 -19.06 -0.96 -2.41
N ASN A 425 -18.72 -1.71 -1.37
CA ASN A 425 -19.11 -3.11 -1.25
C ASN A 425 -20.41 -3.33 -0.46
N ASP A 426 -21.16 -2.33 0.02
CA ASP A 426 -22.43 -2.48 0.78
C ASP A 426 -23.66 -2.69 -0.12
N GLY A 427 -23.50 -2.69 -1.44
CA GLY A 427 -24.62 -2.91 -2.35
C GLY A 427 -25.60 -1.75 -2.49
N PHE A 428 -25.40 -0.63 -1.81
CA PHE A 428 -26.02 0.63 -2.19
C PHE A 428 -25.41 1.12 -3.50
N ASN A 429 -26.20 1.83 -4.31
CA ASN A 429 -25.61 2.57 -5.43
C ASN A 429 -24.69 3.66 -4.83
N GLU A 430 -23.48 3.82 -5.38
CA GLU A 430 -22.44 4.79 -4.98
C GLU A 430 -22.99 6.21 -4.75
N ILE A 431 -24.12 6.54 -5.38
CA ILE A 431 -24.87 7.79 -5.21
C ILE A 431 -25.43 7.98 -3.77
N TYR A 432 -25.76 6.89 -3.07
CA TYR A 432 -26.37 6.88 -1.73
C TYR A 432 -25.35 6.69 -0.62
N ASN A 433 -24.24 6.00 -0.88
CA ASN A 433 -23.11 5.89 0.05
C ASN A 433 -21.75 6.14 -0.63
N PRO A 434 -21.45 7.40 -1.00
CA PRO A 434 -20.23 7.75 -1.73
C PRO A 434 -18.94 7.65 -0.88
N PHE A 435 -19.04 7.33 0.41
CA PHE A 435 -17.91 7.23 1.34
C PHE A 435 -17.60 5.81 1.77
N GLN A 436 -18.20 4.81 1.13
CA GLN A 436 -18.03 3.44 1.58
C GLN A 436 -16.72 2.86 1.04
N TYR A 437 -15.69 3.01 1.85
CA TYR A 437 -14.42 2.31 1.74
C TYR A 437 -14.40 1.39 2.96
N GLU A 438 -14.32 0.08 2.75
CA GLU A 438 -14.37 -0.91 3.84
C GLU A 438 -13.36 -2.03 3.62
N SER A 439 -13.57 -3.15 4.32
CA SER A 439 -12.84 -4.39 4.11
C SER A 439 -13.74 -5.44 3.47
N VAL A 440 -13.14 -6.32 2.69
CA VAL A 440 -13.70 -7.64 2.40
C VAL A 440 -12.97 -8.62 3.29
N ARG A 441 -13.64 -9.14 4.30
CA ARG A 441 -13.09 -10.14 5.21
C ARG A 441 -13.48 -11.55 4.79
N ARG A 442 -12.52 -12.46 4.84
CA ARG A 442 -12.74 -13.90 4.66
C ARG A 442 -12.01 -14.66 5.77
N LYS A 443 -12.56 -15.82 6.14
CA LYS A 443 -11.81 -16.78 6.94
C LYS A 443 -10.66 -17.33 6.10
N TRP A 444 -9.53 -17.65 6.72
CA TRP A 444 -8.34 -18.07 5.97
C TRP A 444 -8.54 -19.36 5.15
N ASP A 445 -9.38 -20.26 5.65
CA ASP A 445 -9.74 -21.53 4.99
C ASP A 445 -11.02 -21.45 4.15
N ASP A 446 -11.51 -20.24 3.86
CA ASP A 446 -12.66 -20.03 2.97
C ASP A 446 -12.34 -20.52 1.55
N GLU A 447 -13.21 -21.35 0.99
CA GLU A 447 -13.06 -21.95 -0.35
C GLU A 447 -13.04 -20.90 -1.49
N LYS A 448 -13.52 -19.68 -1.22
CA LYS A 448 -13.50 -18.55 -2.15
C LYS A 448 -12.09 -17.97 -2.31
N LEU A 449 -11.19 -18.20 -1.36
CA LEU A 449 -9.81 -17.72 -1.41
C LEU A 449 -8.92 -18.63 -2.25
N THR A 450 -7.94 -18.03 -2.92
CA THR A 450 -6.82 -18.77 -3.50
C THR A 450 -5.60 -18.60 -2.61
N VAL A 451 -5.18 -19.68 -1.94
CA VAL A 451 -3.99 -19.69 -1.09
C VAL A 451 -3.00 -20.71 -1.63
N ASN A 452 -1.79 -20.25 -1.98
CA ASN A 452 -0.71 -21.10 -2.49
C ASN A 452 0.53 -20.93 -1.60
N ASN A 453 1.03 -22.01 -1.01
CA ASN A 453 2.23 -21.99 -0.15
C ASN A 453 2.17 -20.92 0.96
N ASN A 454 1.03 -20.79 1.64
CA ASN A 454 0.74 -19.74 2.65
C ASN A 454 0.63 -18.30 2.11
N SER A 455 0.76 -18.09 0.79
CA SER A 455 0.50 -16.81 0.14
C SER A 455 -0.96 -16.74 -0.32
N VAL A 456 -1.71 -15.77 0.18
CA VAL A 456 -3.07 -15.48 -0.28
C VAL A 456 -3.04 -14.63 -1.55
N ALA A 457 -3.90 -14.93 -2.52
CA ALA A 457 -4.05 -14.12 -3.72
C ALA A 457 -4.86 -12.84 -3.41
N GLY A 458 -4.32 -11.69 -3.78
CA GLY A 458 -5.03 -10.42 -3.85
C GLY A 458 -5.29 -10.05 -5.30
N TYR A 459 -6.57 -9.95 -5.69
CA TYR A 459 -6.99 -9.52 -7.02
C TYR A 459 -7.28 -8.03 -7.01
N VAL A 460 -6.47 -7.27 -7.74
CA VAL A 460 -6.52 -5.80 -7.79
C VAL A 460 -7.53 -5.36 -8.85
N ALA A 461 -8.48 -4.51 -8.44
CA ALA A 461 -9.47 -3.92 -9.32
C ALA A 461 -8.84 -2.85 -10.22
N LEU A 462 -9.29 -2.83 -11.48
CA LEU A 462 -8.73 -1.98 -12.52
C LEU A 462 -8.91 -0.50 -12.19
N GLY A 463 -7.80 0.23 -12.09
CA GLY A 463 -7.70 1.67 -11.89
C GLY A 463 -8.12 2.20 -10.51
N SER A 464 -9.02 1.52 -9.79
CA SER A 464 -9.37 1.85 -8.41
C SER A 464 -8.42 1.26 -7.38
N HIS A 465 -7.66 0.23 -7.77
CA HIS A 465 -6.71 -0.52 -6.95
C HIS A 465 -7.29 -1.26 -5.73
N ALA A 466 -8.59 -1.17 -5.49
CA ALA A 466 -9.28 -1.94 -4.47
C ALA A 466 -8.97 -3.44 -4.63
N MET A 467 -8.76 -4.13 -3.51
CA MET A 467 -8.28 -5.50 -3.45
C MET A 467 -9.35 -6.45 -2.98
N TYR A 468 -9.34 -7.67 -3.55
CA TYR A 468 -10.33 -8.70 -3.24
C TYR A 468 -9.67 -10.08 -3.22
N GLY A 469 -10.18 -10.98 -2.38
CA GLY A 469 -9.72 -12.38 -2.33
C GLY A 469 -10.28 -13.27 -3.45
N GLU A 470 -11.28 -12.77 -4.20
CA GLU A 470 -11.98 -13.52 -5.24
C GLU A 470 -11.62 -13.03 -6.65
N ARG A 471 -11.38 -13.98 -7.56
CA ARG A 471 -11.01 -13.70 -8.97
C ARG A 471 -12.23 -13.30 -9.80
N LEU A 472 -12.72 -12.08 -9.59
CA LEU A 472 -13.84 -11.50 -10.33
C LEU A 472 -13.38 -10.30 -11.18
N ASP A 473 -14.02 -10.11 -12.33
CA ASP A 473 -13.84 -8.92 -13.17
C ASP A 473 -14.55 -7.72 -12.53
N ARG A 474 -13.77 -6.91 -11.80
CA ARG A 474 -14.23 -5.72 -11.08
C ARG A 474 -13.84 -4.44 -11.82
N ARG A 475 -14.33 -4.31 -13.06
CA ARG A 475 -14.15 -3.10 -13.88
C ARG A 475 -14.97 -1.90 -13.38
N ILE A 476 -16.17 -2.14 -12.86
CA ILE A 476 -17.17 -1.09 -12.64
C ILE A 476 -18.08 -1.42 -11.44
N PHE A 477 -18.27 -0.49 -10.50
CA PHE A 477 -19.32 -0.56 -9.45
C PHE A 477 -20.63 0.16 -9.86
N THR A 478 -20.92 0.34 -11.14
CA THR A 478 -22.17 0.98 -11.61
C THR A 478 -23.39 0.06 -11.50
N GLY A 479 -23.81 -0.34 -10.30
CA GLY A 479 -25.18 -0.75 -9.94
C GLY A 479 -25.89 -1.84 -10.77
N LYS A 480 -25.26 -2.44 -11.78
CA LYS A 480 -25.85 -3.41 -12.70
C LYS A 480 -24.76 -4.39 -13.15
N GLN A 481 -24.78 -5.55 -12.49
CA GLN A 481 -24.03 -6.77 -12.77
C GLN A 481 -22.51 -6.72 -12.57
N TYR A 482 -22.03 -7.60 -11.69
CA TYR A 482 -20.70 -8.17 -11.82
C TYR A 482 -20.63 -8.90 -13.15
N ASN A 483 -19.62 -8.61 -13.95
CA ASN A 483 -19.26 -9.57 -14.98
C ASN A 483 -18.59 -10.74 -14.25
N GLN A 484 -19.27 -11.88 -14.14
CA GLN A 484 -18.73 -13.08 -13.48
C GLN A 484 -17.62 -13.76 -14.31
N ASP A 485 -17.21 -13.15 -15.42
CA ASP A 485 -16.15 -13.64 -16.28
C ASP A 485 -14.82 -13.64 -15.50
N LYS A 486 -14.27 -14.83 -15.26
CA LYS A 486 -12.90 -15.00 -14.76
C LYS A 486 -11.93 -14.49 -15.84
N LEU A 487 -11.45 -13.26 -15.70
CA LEU A 487 -10.45 -12.72 -16.62
C LEU A 487 -9.08 -13.35 -16.42
N GLY A 488 -8.26 -13.30 -17.47
CA GLY A 488 -6.85 -13.65 -17.42
C GLY A 488 -6.08 -12.59 -16.65
N MET A 489 -6.14 -12.59 -15.33
CA MET A 489 -5.33 -11.68 -14.50
C MET A 489 -3.87 -12.10 -14.53
N THR A 490 -2.99 -11.11 -14.50
CA THR A 490 -1.55 -11.29 -14.64
C THR A 490 -0.90 -11.05 -13.28
N GLU A 491 -0.09 -12.00 -12.83
CA GLU A 491 0.82 -11.79 -11.71
C GLU A 491 1.87 -10.77 -12.14
N VAL A 492 2.06 -9.72 -11.33
CA VAL A 492 3.17 -8.80 -11.53
C VAL A 492 4.47 -9.50 -11.11
N GLY A 493 5.57 -9.20 -11.80
CA GLY A 493 6.88 -9.78 -11.53
C GLY A 493 7.42 -9.47 -10.12
N SER A 494 8.73 -9.56 -9.94
CA SER A 494 9.38 -9.31 -8.65
C SER A 494 8.93 -8.00 -8.00
N MET A 495 8.45 -8.10 -6.76
CA MET A 495 8.17 -6.95 -5.90
C MET A 495 9.29 -6.79 -4.89
N SER A 496 9.71 -5.54 -4.68
CA SER A 496 10.55 -5.15 -3.57
C SER A 496 9.75 -5.09 -2.27
N PHE A 497 10.40 -5.43 -1.17
CA PHE A 497 9.78 -5.46 0.15
C PHE A 497 10.46 -4.48 1.09
N SER A 498 9.66 -3.66 1.74
CA SER A 498 10.13 -2.63 2.67
C SER A 498 9.34 -2.71 3.97
N SER A 499 10.02 -2.59 5.11
CA SER A 499 9.33 -2.47 6.40
C SER A 499 8.68 -1.09 6.49
N LEU A 500 7.37 -1.04 6.69
CA LEU A 500 6.66 0.23 6.86
C LEU A 500 7.11 0.99 8.12
N ASP A 501 7.56 0.27 9.16
CA ASP A 501 8.09 0.86 10.40
C ASP A 501 9.46 1.53 10.16
N SER A 502 10.22 1.08 9.15
CA SER A 502 11.51 1.67 8.79
C SER A 502 11.38 2.98 8.01
N ILE A 503 10.16 3.28 7.54
CA ILE A 503 9.91 4.42 6.69
C ILE A 503 9.41 5.58 7.54
N GLN A 504 10.09 6.71 7.39
CA GLN A 504 9.81 7.95 8.10
C GLN A 504 8.56 8.69 7.56
N ILE A 505 7.44 8.00 7.31
CA ILE A 505 6.18 8.61 6.86
C ILE A 505 5.13 8.75 7.97
N ASN A 506 5.36 8.13 9.12
CA ASN A 506 4.42 8.05 10.24
C ASN A 506 4.00 9.41 10.82
N ASN A 507 4.74 10.50 10.55
CA ASN A 507 4.33 11.83 10.99
C ASN A 507 3.60 12.65 9.91
N PHE A 508 3.61 12.22 8.64
CA PHE A 508 3.00 12.98 7.56
C PHE A 508 1.47 12.78 7.53
N SER A 509 0.75 13.70 8.18
CA SER A 509 -0.71 13.73 8.27
C SER A 509 -1.41 14.38 7.05
N GLY A 510 -0.61 14.88 6.10
CA GLY A 510 -1.07 15.47 4.86
C GLY A 510 -1.55 14.44 3.83
N ARG A 511 -1.91 14.92 2.65
CA ARG A 511 -2.43 14.07 1.56
C ARG A 511 -1.33 13.62 0.61
N TRP A 512 -1.41 12.37 0.20
CA TRP A 512 -0.53 11.74 -0.77
C TRP A 512 -1.03 12.03 -2.18
N GLY A 513 -0.97 13.28 -2.61
CA GLY A 513 -1.65 13.75 -3.81
C GLY A 513 -2.58 14.91 -3.49
N ILE A 514 -3.15 15.54 -4.51
CA ILE A 514 -3.84 16.82 -4.31
C ILE A 514 -5.14 16.73 -3.48
N GLU A 515 -5.46 17.86 -2.84
CA GLU A 515 -6.77 18.11 -2.25
C GLU A 515 -7.68 18.87 -3.23
N LYS A 516 -8.74 18.24 -3.76
CA LYS A 516 -9.77 18.95 -4.55
C LYS A 516 -10.83 19.59 -3.67
N ILE A 517 -11.15 20.86 -3.98
CA ILE A 517 -12.28 21.57 -3.39
C ILE A 517 -13.60 20.91 -3.86
N ASN A 518 -14.46 20.51 -2.92
CA ASN A 518 -15.72 19.76 -3.11
C ASN A 518 -15.58 18.25 -3.37
N SER A 519 -14.41 17.64 -3.09
CA SER A 519 -14.17 16.20 -3.27
C SER A 519 -15.06 15.27 -2.45
N ILE A 520 -15.69 15.79 -1.39
CA ILE A 520 -16.68 15.07 -0.57
C ILE A 520 -17.76 14.40 -1.46
N LEU A 521 -18.07 14.94 -2.65
CA LEU A 521 -19.08 14.36 -3.54
C LEU A 521 -18.51 13.61 -4.76
N THR A 522 -17.21 13.75 -5.02
CA THR A 522 -16.58 13.23 -6.24
C THR A 522 -15.48 12.21 -5.96
N GLY A 523 -15.05 12.03 -4.70
CA GLY A 523 -13.96 11.13 -4.34
C GLY A 523 -12.58 11.56 -4.87
N GLU A 524 -12.45 12.74 -5.49
CA GLU A 524 -11.23 13.13 -6.21
C GLU A 524 -10.09 13.69 -5.33
N SER A 525 -10.25 13.68 -4.00
CA SER A 525 -9.13 14.03 -3.11
C SER A 525 -8.29 12.82 -2.83
N ALA A 526 -6.99 13.00 -2.96
CA ALA A 526 -6.02 11.98 -2.61
C ALA A 526 -6.15 11.53 -1.15
N PRO A 527 -5.88 10.25 -0.86
CA PRO A 527 -5.92 9.73 0.49
C PRO A 527 -4.81 10.30 1.37
N LYS A 528 -5.01 10.17 2.69
CA LYS A 528 -3.92 10.35 3.65
C LYS A 528 -3.06 9.08 3.72
N GLY A 529 -1.89 9.18 4.33
CA GLY A 529 -1.00 8.03 4.52
C GLY A 529 -1.58 6.98 5.50
N PRO A 530 -1.01 5.77 5.55
CA PRO A 530 -1.55 4.64 6.31
C PRO A 530 -1.99 4.97 7.75
N GLN A 531 -1.15 5.68 8.50
CA GLN A 531 -1.42 6.03 9.91
C GLN A 531 -2.60 7.01 10.11
N PHE A 532 -2.97 7.78 9.09
CA PHE A 532 -3.97 8.84 9.16
C PHE A 532 -5.21 8.55 8.30
N LEU A 533 -5.21 7.42 7.59
CA LEU A 533 -6.29 7.02 6.71
C LEU A 533 -7.42 6.39 7.55
N ASN A 534 -8.52 7.15 7.68
CA ASN A 534 -9.75 6.68 8.32
C ASN A 534 -10.72 6.16 7.25
N VAL A 535 -11.16 4.92 7.43
CA VAL A 535 -11.96 4.13 6.49
C VAL A 535 -13.15 3.58 7.28
N SER A 536 -14.36 4.00 6.93
CA SER A 536 -15.60 3.73 7.69
C SER A 536 -15.50 3.96 9.20
N GLY A 537 -14.85 5.05 9.63
CA GLY A 537 -14.71 5.40 11.04
C GLY A 537 -13.50 4.77 11.74
N HIS A 538 -12.79 3.85 11.09
CA HIS A 538 -11.67 3.11 11.67
C HIS A 538 -10.33 3.47 11.02
N LEU A 539 -9.28 3.57 11.83
CA LEU A 539 -7.91 3.73 11.34
C LEU A 539 -7.32 2.35 11.05
N ARG A 540 -7.33 1.90 9.79
CA ARG A 540 -6.88 0.54 9.41
C ARG A 540 -5.49 0.20 9.96
N TYR A 541 -4.59 1.18 9.97
CA TYR A 541 -3.23 1.03 10.45
C TYR A 541 -3.13 0.66 11.95
N SER A 542 -4.02 1.19 12.80
CA SER A 542 -3.95 1.00 14.26
C SER A 542 -5.12 0.22 14.86
N GLU A 543 -6.23 0.09 14.14
CA GLU A 543 -7.45 -0.63 14.54
C GLU A 543 -7.85 -1.68 13.49
N PRO A 544 -6.92 -2.56 13.03
CA PRO A 544 -7.20 -3.49 11.94
C PRO A 544 -8.32 -4.50 12.26
N VAL A 545 -8.50 -4.92 13.51
CA VAL A 545 -9.56 -5.88 13.89
C VAL A 545 -10.95 -5.29 13.68
N LYS A 546 -11.15 -4.03 14.09
CA LYS A 546 -12.42 -3.31 13.91
C LYS A 546 -12.67 -2.97 12.46
N TRP A 547 -11.65 -2.49 11.76
CA TRP A 547 -11.75 -2.22 10.33
C TRP A 547 -12.13 -3.47 9.52
N ALA A 548 -11.60 -4.64 9.91
CA ALA A 548 -11.94 -5.92 9.29
C ALA A 548 -13.32 -6.46 9.72
N GLY A 549 -13.97 -5.87 10.72
CA GLY A 549 -15.19 -6.40 11.33
C GLY A 549 -15.00 -7.76 12.02
N ILE A 550 -13.77 -8.11 12.41
CA ILE A 550 -13.47 -9.38 13.12
C ILE A 550 -14.09 -9.34 14.51
N ASP A 551 -14.14 -8.18 15.14
CA ASP A 551 -14.78 -7.96 16.43
C ASP A 551 -16.29 -8.24 16.41
N GLN A 552 -16.90 -8.25 15.22
CA GLN A 552 -18.30 -8.60 15.02
C GLN A 552 -18.53 -10.11 14.88
N VAL A 553 -17.49 -10.94 14.82
CA VAL A 553 -17.61 -12.40 14.75
C VAL A 553 -17.84 -12.98 16.14
N ARG A 554 -18.80 -13.91 16.23
CA ARG A 554 -19.08 -14.62 17.48
C ARG A 554 -19.18 -16.11 17.28
N GLU A 555 -18.40 -16.87 18.05
CA GLU A 555 -18.60 -18.30 18.28
C GLU A 555 -18.95 -18.55 19.75
N ARG A 556 -19.91 -19.45 20.00
CA ARG A 556 -20.33 -19.85 21.33
C ARG A 556 -20.47 -21.37 21.46
N ASP A 557 -19.96 -21.88 22.57
CA ASP A 557 -20.28 -23.22 23.05
C ASP A 557 -21.64 -23.23 23.74
N LEU A 558 -22.48 -24.22 23.43
CA LEU A 558 -23.68 -24.53 24.20
C LEU A 558 -23.22 -25.15 25.53
N GLY A 559 -22.82 -24.33 26.51
CA GLY A 559 -22.28 -24.83 27.78
C GLY A 559 -23.31 -25.56 28.64
N THR A 560 -24.59 -25.19 28.51
CA THR A 560 -25.71 -25.85 29.17
C THR A 560 -26.84 -26.06 28.17
N ALA A 561 -27.73 -27.00 28.47
CA ALA A 561 -28.85 -27.28 27.61
C ALA A 561 -29.81 -26.08 27.54
N THR A 562 -30.07 -25.58 26.33
CA THR A 562 -30.95 -24.43 26.11
C THR A 562 -31.65 -24.54 24.74
N THR A 563 -32.73 -23.80 24.59
CA THR A 563 -33.46 -23.65 23.32
C THR A 563 -33.21 -22.30 22.67
N THR A 564 -32.59 -21.34 23.37
CA THR A 564 -32.46 -19.96 22.88
C THR A 564 -31.02 -19.47 22.97
N PHE A 565 -30.57 -18.79 21.91
CA PHE A 565 -29.28 -18.12 21.83
C PHE A 565 -29.48 -16.72 21.28
N ASN A 566 -28.88 -15.72 21.94
CA ASN A 566 -29.00 -14.32 21.54
C ASN A 566 -27.60 -13.75 21.33
N PHE A 567 -27.29 -13.40 20.09
CA PHE A 567 -26.07 -12.73 19.67
C PHE A 567 -26.41 -11.24 19.54
N LEU A 568 -26.22 -10.47 20.63
CA LEU A 568 -26.80 -9.13 20.72
C LEU A 568 -26.06 -8.15 19.82
N GLU A 569 -24.73 -8.23 19.77
CA GLU A 569 -23.89 -7.40 18.91
C GLU A 569 -24.11 -7.72 17.42
N GLN A 570 -24.26 -9.00 17.07
CA GLN A 570 -24.53 -9.45 15.71
C GLN A 570 -26.00 -9.27 15.30
N ARG A 571 -26.88 -8.89 16.25
CA ARG A 571 -28.32 -8.71 16.06
C ARG A 571 -29.04 -9.97 15.53
N VAL A 572 -28.66 -11.13 16.07
CA VAL A 572 -29.23 -12.43 15.69
C VAL A 572 -29.77 -13.16 16.92
N LYS A 573 -30.95 -13.76 16.79
CA LYS A 573 -31.52 -14.63 17.83
C LYS A 573 -31.92 -15.97 17.23
N PHE A 574 -31.53 -17.05 17.89
CA PHE A 574 -31.93 -18.41 17.55
C PHE A 574 -32.86 -18.95 18.62
N LYS A 575 -33.93 -19.62 18.20
CA LYS A 575 -34.86 -20.35 19.04
C LYS A 575 -35.09 -21.74 18.46
N PHE A 576 -34.32 -22.70 18.95
CA PHE A 576 -34.44 -24.10 18.63
C PHE A 576 -35.76 -24.68 19.16
N LYS A 577 -36.38 -25.53 18.33
CA LYS A 577 -37.62 -26.23 18.66
C LYS A 577 -37.43 -27.21 19.81
N ASP A 578 -36.32 -27.93 19.78
CA ASP A 578 -35.96 -28.94 20.77
C ASP A 578 -34.85 -28.41 21.69
N LEU A 579 -34.79 -28.95 22.91
CA LEU A 579 -33.73 -28.64 23.85
C LEU A 579 -32.41 -29.23 23.34
N LEU A 580 -31.46 -28.38 22.98
CA LEU A 580 -30.13 -28.82 22.58
C LEU A 580 -29.30 -29.18 23.82
N PRO A 581 -28.68 -30.37 23.87
CA PRO A 581 -27.74 -30.67 24.94
C PRO A 581 -26.50 -29.77 24.83
N GLY A 582 -25.78 -29.62 25.93
CA GLY A 582 -24.53 -28.86 25.89
C GLY A 582 -23.43 -29.57 25.10
N GLY A 583 -22.40 -28.82 24.66
CA GLY A 583 -21.23 -29.33 23.94
C GLY A 583 -21.26 -29.15 22.42
N HIS A 584 -22.23 -28.40 21.88
CA HIS A 584 -22.23 -27.97 20.49
C HIS A 584 -21.68 -26.55 20.35
N THR A 585 -21.18 -26.17 19.17
CA THR A 585 -20.81 -24.79 18.85
C THR A 585 -21.82 -24.16 17.89
N LEU A 586 -22.04 -22.86 18.02
CA LEU A 586 -22.80 -22.03 17.09
C LEU A 586 -22.01 -20.75 16.84
N ARG A 587 -21.81 -20.42 15.57
CA ARG A 587 -21.04 -19.26 15.14
C ARG A 587 -21.86 -18.40 14.18
N VAL A 588 -21.81 -17.09 14.43
CA VAL A 588 -22.48 -16.04 13.66
C VAL A 588 -21.42 -15.10 13.14
N GLU A 589 -21.42 -14.91 11.83
CA GLU A 589 -20.48 -14.05 11.14
C GLU A 589 -21.26 -13.05 10.27
N PRO A 590 -21.43 -11.80 10.71
CA PRO A 590 -22.01 -10.76 9.88
C PRO A 590 -20.99 -10.25 8.86
N HIS A 591 -21.49 -9.93 7.67
CA HIS A 591 -20.74 -9.35 6.57
C HIS A 591 -21.45 -8.06 6.14
N ASN A 592 -20.79 -6.92 6.35
CA ASN A 592 -21.25 -5.62 5.85
C ASN A 592 -20.84 -5.43 4.39
N GLU A 593 -21.21 -6.41 3.58
CA GLU A 593 -20.94 -6.41 2.16
C GLU A 593 -22.07 -7.03 1.36
N LYS A 594 -22.11 -6.65 0.09
CA LYS A 594 -23.06 -7.08 -0.91
C LYS A 594 -22.81 -8.54 -1.19
N VAL A 595 -23.90 -9.25 -1.36
CA VAL A 595 -23.87 -10.58 -1.95
C VAL A 595 -23.38 -10.49 -3.40
N THR A 596 -22.19 -11.02 -3.67
CA THR A 596 -21.56 -11.06 -5.01
C THR A 596 -21.48 -12.46 -5.61
N PHE A 597 -21.88 -13.47 -4.84
CA PHE A 597 -21.80 -14.88 -5.19
C PHE A 597 -23.20 -15.51 -5.29
N GLY A 598 -23.25 -16.65 -5.97
CA GLY A 598 -24.50 -17.35 -6.22
C GLY A 598 -25.36 -16.69 -7.30
N THR A 599 -26.38 -17.42 -7.74
CA THR A 599 -27.40 -16.90 -8.65
C THR A 599 -28.57 -16.41 -7.83
N VAL A 600 -28.87 -15.12 -7.96
CA VAL A 600 -30.00 -14.46 -7.30
C VAL A 600 -31.26 -14.65 -8.14
N PRO A 601 -32.44 -14.89 -7.53
CA PRO A 601 -33.71 -14.93 -8.24
C PRO A 601 -33.94 -13.66 -9.09
N GLU A 602 -34.62 -13.81 -10.23
CA GLU A 602 -34.96 -12.65 -11.05
C GLU A 602 -35.74 -11.60 -10.24
N ARG A 603 -35.35 -10.33 -10.39
CA ARG A 603 -36.02 -9.17 -9.79
C ARG A 603 -35.96 -9.17 -8.26
N PHE A 604 -34.82 -9.54 -7.71
CA PHE A 604 -34.59 -9.52 -6.27
C PHE A 604 -33.39 -8.63 -5.95
N ASP A 605 -33.56 -7.72 -4.99
CA ASP A 605 -32.50 -6.88 -4.45
C ASP A 605 -32.24 -7.25 -2.99
N PHE A 606 -30.98 -7.37 -2.61
CA PHE A 606 -30.56 -7.56 -1.22
C PHE A 606 -30.34 -6.21 -0.53
N LEU A 607 -30.59 -6.18 0.78
CA LEU A 607 -30.02 -5.17 1.67
C LEU A 607 -28.49 -5.35 1.77
N GLY A 608 -27.79 -4.38 2.35
CA GLY A 608 -26.35 -4.20 2.26
C GLY A 608 -25.46 -5.11 3.11
N GLY A 609 -26.02 -6.19 3.65
CA GLY A 609 -25.27 -7.18 4.40
C GLY A 609 -25.89 -8.58 4.35
N PHE A 610 -25.09 -9.55 4.77
CA PHE A 610 -25.49 -10.94 4.93
C PHE A 610 -24.82 -11.55 6.17
N TRP A 611 -25.26 -12.74 6.55
CA TRP A 611 -24.71 -13.49 7.68
C TRP A 611 -24.35 -14.90 7.27
N ASP A 612 -23.18 -15.37 7.68
CA ASP A 612 -22.83 -16.78 7.66
C ASP A 612 -23.11 -17.39 9.04
N PHE A 613 -23.93 -18.42 9.05
CA PHE A 613 -24.17 -19.24 10.24
C PHE A 613 -23.45 -20.57 10.09
N THR A 614 -22.77 -21.01 11.14
CA THR A 614 -22.10 -22.32 11.20
C THR A 614 -22.30 -22.97 12.55
N SER A 615 -22.33 -24.30 12.60
CA SER A 615 -22.51 -25.04 13.84
C SER A 615 -21.85 -26.41 13.78
N SER A 616 -21.55 -26.98 14.95
CA SER A 616 -21.23 -28.41 15.08
C SER A 616 -22.43 -29.35 14.87
N LEU A 617 -23.65 -28.82 14.79
CA LEU A 617 -24.86 -29.61 14.49
C LEU A 617 -24.88 -30.01 13.02
N SER A 618 -25.38 -31.20 12.71
CA SER A 618 -25.57 -31.62 11.32
C SER A 618 -26.85 -31.01 10.77
N ASP A 619 -26.80 -30.50 9.54
CA ASP A 619 -28.00 -29.99 8.88
C ASP A 619 -29.08 -31.07 8.72
N GLY A 620 -30.34 -30.65 8.85
CA GLY A 620 -31.51 -31.52 8.93
C GLY A 620 -31.70 -32.20 10.29
N SER A 621 -30.73 -32.09 11.22
CA SER A 621 -30.84 -32.70 12.56
C SER A 621 -31.49 -31.80 13.61
N PHE A 622 -31.76 -30.54 13.28
CA PHE A 622 -32.35 -29.56 14.17
C PHE A 622 -33.47 -28.79 13.46
N SER A 623 -34.22 -27.99 14.21
CA SER A 623 -35.13 -27.00 13.63
C SER A 623 -35.08 -25.77 14.53
N THR A 624 -34.80 -24.62 13.93
CA THR A 624 -34.66 -23.37 14.67
C THR A 624 -35.41 -22.25 13.96
N GLN A 625 -36.02 -21.40 14.77
CA GLN A 625 -36.48 -20.09 14.35
C GLN A 625 -35.33 -19.11 14.52
N VAL A 626 -35.04 -18.33 13.49
CA VAL A 626 -34.02 -17.28 13.50
C VAL A 626 -34.70 -15.93 13.36
N THR A 627 -34.28 -14.97 14.16
CA THR A 627 -34.70 -13.56 14.07
C THR A 627 -33.49 -12.69 13.78
N LEU A 628 -33.60 -11.85 12.75
CA LEU A 628 -32.60 -10.87 12.34
C LEU A 628 -33.19 -9.46 12.43
N ASP A 629 -32.39 -8.50 12.87
CA ASP A 629 -32.78 -7.10 12.82
C ASP A 629 -32.47 -6.53 11.41
N TYR A 630 -33.26 -5.55 10.94
CA TYR A 630 -32.99 -4.82 9.70
C TYR A 630 -33.04 -3.30 9.95
N ASP A 631 -32.33 -2.54 9.12
CA ASP A 631 -32.37 -1.08 9.16
C ASP A 631 -33.51 -0.53 8.27
N PRO A 632 -34.57 0.08 8.84
CA PRO A 632 -35.64 0.65 8.04
C PRO A 632 -35.19 1.81 7.13
N ASP A 633 -34.12 2.54 7.48
CA ASP A 633 -33.61 3.63 6.65
C ASP A 633 -32.94 3.11 5.36
N GLU A 634 -32.27 1.97 5.45
CA GLU A 634 -31.70 1.22 4.33
C GLU A 634 -32.80 0.70 3.39
N VAL A 635 -33.84 0.06 3.94
CA VAL A 635 -34.98 -0.46 3.17
C VAL A 635 -35.59 0.67 2.32
N VAL A 636 -35.78 1.84 2.93
CA VAL A 636 -36.31 3.02 2.22
C VAL A 636 -35.32 3.55 1.18
N ALA A 637 -34.02 3.61 1.49
CA ALA A 637 -33.00 4.09 0.57
C ALA A 637 -32.88 3.22 -0.69
N MET A 638 -33.13 1.92 -0.57
CA MET A 638 -33.16 0.98 -1.70
C MET A 638 -34.50 0.96 -2.45
N GLY A 639 -35.48 1.80 -2.06
CA GLY A 639 -36.81 1.82 -2.66
C GLY A 639 -37.70 0.63 -2.28
N GLY A 640 -37.31 -0.11 -1.24
CA GLY A 640 -38.03 -1.25 -0.70
C GLY A 640 -39.20 -0.86 0.21
N ARG A 641 -39.96 -1.86 0.61
CA ARG A 641 -41.00 -1.74 1.63
C ARG A 641 -40.77 -2.78 2.72
N GLU A 642 -40.88 -2.36 3.96
CA GLU A 642 -40.65 -3.22 5.12
C GLU A 642 -41.56 -4.46 5.09
N ASP A 643 -42.86 -4.29 4.77
CA ASP A 643 -43.83 -5.39 4.70
C ASP A 643 -43.59 -6.40 3.56
N LEU A 644 -42.65 -6.11 2.66
CA LEU A 644 -42.27 -6.97 1.53
C LEU A 644 -40.89 -7.62 1.72
N LEU A 645 -40.22 -7.41 2.86
CA LEU A 645 -38.94 -8.03 3.12
C LEU A 645 -39.05 -9.55 3.23
N GLN A 646 -38.06 -10.22 2.65
CA GLN A 646 -37.91 -11.66 2.71
C GLN A 646 -36.46 -12.01 3.06
N VAL A 647 -36.29 -13.12 3.77
CA VAL A 647 -34.99 -13.73 3.98
C VAL A 647 -34.73 -14.75 2.88
N LEU A 648 -33.50 -14.78 2.40
CA LEU A 648 -33.00 -15.78 1.46
C LEU A 648 -31.82 -16.48 2.10
N TYR A 649 -31.69 -17.77 1.80
CA TYR A 649 -30.49 -18.53 2.13
C TYR A 649 -29.77 -18.95 0.86
N PHE A 650 -28.45 -19.10 0.96
CA PHE A 650 -27.64 -19.61 -0.13
C PHE A 650 -27.64 -21.15 -0.10
N ASN A 651 -28.18 -21.76 -1.15
CA ASN A 651 -28.11 -23.21 -1.34
C ASN A 651 -26.79 -23.56 -2.03
N GLU A 652 -25.80 -23.98 -1.25
CA GLU A 652 -24.45 -24.31 -1.72
C GLU A 652 -24.45 -25.42 -2.77
N ALA A 653 -25.41 -26.37 -2.68
CA ALA A 653 -25.49 -27.50 -3.60
C ALA A 653 -25.97 -27.10 -5.01
N THR A 654 -26.78 -26.04 -5.12
CA THR A 654 -27.31 -25.54 -6.40
C THR A 654 -26.63 -24.25 -6.85
N GLY A 655 -25.95 -23.55 -5.94
CA GLY A 655 -25.42 -22.22 -6.15
C GLY A 655 -26.51 -21.14 -6.28
N LEU A 656 -27.72 -21.39 -5.78
CA LEU A 656 -28.86 -20.47 -5.88
C LEU A 656 -29.17 -19.83 -4.52
N TRP A 657 -29.60 -18.56 -4.55
CA TRP A 657 -30.27 -17.94 -3.40
C TRP A 657 -31.76 -18.29 -3.42
N GLU A 658 -32.26 -18.87 -2.35
CA GLU A 658 -33.63 -19.36 -2.24
C GLU A 658 -34.40 -18.60 -1.16
N VAL A 659 -35.60 -18.14 -1.50
CA VAL A 659 -36.47 -17.35 -0.61
C VAL A 659 -37.10 -18.25 0.46
N LEU A 660 -37.04 -17.81 1.70
CA LEU A 660 -37.67 -18.46 2.85
C LEU A 660 -39.00 -17.80 3.23
N GLU A 661 -39.88 -18.58 3.85
CA GLU A 661 -41.05 -18.03 4.52
C GLU A 661 -40.60 -17.11 5.65
N THR A 662 -40.95 -15.83 5.53
CA THR A 662 -40.46 -14.75 6.38
C THR A 662 -41.62 -14.00 7.02
N VAL A 663 -41.50 -13.72 8.31
CA VAL A 663 -42.43 -12.87 9.07
C VAL A 663 -41.71 -11.57 9.41
N VAL A 664 -42.23 -10.44 8.94
CA VAL A 664 -41.71 -9.10 9.27
C VAL A 664 -42.46 -8.52 10.46
N ASP A 665 -41.74 -7.97 11.43
CA ASP A 665 -42.27 -7.16 12.51
C ASP A 665 -41.76 -5.71 12.37
N GLU A 666 -42.61 -4.85 11.81
CA GLU A 666 -42.32 -3.43 11.57
C GLU A 666 -42.22 -2.61 12.86
N VAL A 667 -42.64 -3.13 14.02
CA VAL A 667 -42.53 -2.44 15.32
C VAL A 667 -41.17 -2.68 15.92
N THR A 668 -40.71 -3.93 15.91
CA THR A 668 -39.39 -4.30 16.44
C THR A 668 -38.26 -4.20 15.41
N LYS A 669 -38.60 -3.95 14.14
CA LYS A 669 -37.68 -3.89 12.99
C LYS A 669 -36.90 -5.19 12.82
N THR A 670 -37.64 -6.30 12.86
CA THR A 670 -37.06 -7.65 12.73
C THR A 670 -37.74 -8.48 11.65
N VAL A 671 -36.99 -9.41 11.07
CA VAL A 671 -37.50 -10.50 10.24
C VAL A 671 -37.27 -11.83 10.93
N THR A 672 -38.22 -12.75 10.82
CA THR A 672 -38.14 -14.07 11.44
C THR A 672 -38.45 -15.17 10.42
N PHE A 673 -37.65 -16.23 10.43
CA PHE A 673 -37.79 -17.38 9.54
C PHE A 673 -37.42 -18.69 10.27
N ASN A 674 -37.76 -19.84 9.69
CA ASN A 674 -37.36 -21.15 10.21
C ASN A 674 -36.34 -21.80 9.29
N THR A 675 -35.38 -22.53 9.86
CA THR A 675 -34.41 -23.33 9.12
C THR A 675 -33.99 -24.57 9.91
N ASP A 676 -33.52 -25.58 9.21
CA ASP A 676 -32.86 -26.78 9.72
C ASP A 676 -31.44 -26.95 9.16
N HIS A 677 -30.94 -25.93 8.45
CA HIS A 677 -29.66 -25.92 7.76
C HIS A 677 -28.94 -24.60 8.02
N PHE A 678 -27.63 -24.58 8.19
CA PHE A 678 -26.87 -23.33 8.31
C PHE A 678 -25.98 -23.09 7.08
N SER A 679 -25.95 -21.84 6.62
CA SER A 679 -25.33 -21.37 5.37
C SER A 679 -25.24 -19.82 5.45
N SER A 680 -25.07 -19.15 4.32
CA SER A 680 -25.24 -17.71 4.15
C SER A 680 -26.73 -17.31 4.08
N TYR A 681 -27.08 -16.22 4.75
CA TYR A 681 -28.43 -15.66 4.81
C TYR A 681 -28.40 -14.16 4.53
N ALA A 682 -29.35 -13.65 3.76
CA ALA A 682 -29.48 -12.24 3.45
C ALA A 682 -30.95 -11.79 3.50
N ILE A 683 -31.16 -10.50 3.78
CA ILE A 683 -32.48 -9.87 3.73
C ILE A 683 -32.59 -9.15 2.39
N GLY A 684 -33.75 -9.20 1.76
CA GLY A 684 -34.02 -8.36 0.60
C GLY A 684 -35.48 -8.35 0.21
N PHE A 685 -35.79 -7.87 -0.98
CA PHE A 685 -37.16 -7.75 -1.48
C PHE A 685 -37.20 -7.87 -3.01
N GLN A 686 -38.39 -8.18 -3.54
CA GLN A 686 -38.60 -8.16 -4.98
C GLN A 686 -38.63 -6.72 -5.50
N SER A 687 -37.75 -6.41 -6.45
CA SER A 687 -37.68 -5.10 -7.10
C SER A 687 -39.01 -4.75 -7.78
N PRO A 688 -39.55 -3.54 -7.62
CA PRO A 688 -40.67 -3.07 -8.44
C PRO A 688 -40.27 -3.17 -9.92
N SER A 689 -41.13 -3.73 -10.77
CA SER A 689 -40.90 -3.75 -12.22
C SER A 689 -40.51 -2.36 -12.71
N ASN A 690 -39.48 -2.26 -13.57
CA ASN A 690 -39.30 -1.08 -14.42
C ASN A 690 -40.67 -0.69 -14.95
N LEU A 691 -41.20 0.45 -14.47
CA LEU A 691 -42.30 1.11 -15.13
C LEU A 691 -41.85 1.29 -16.57
N SER A 692 -42.48 0.55 -17.48
CA SER A 692 -42.48 0.88 -18.89
C SER A 692 -42.66 2.39 -18.99
N SER A 693 -41.75 3.06 -19.69
CA SER A 693 -41.87 4.46 -20.09
C SER A 693 -43.33 4.81 -20.39
N GLY A 694 -43.97 5.55 -19.48
CA GLY A 694 -45.36 5.99 -19.61
C GLY A 694 -46.39 5.28 -18.72
N SER A 695 -46.28 5.43 -17.40
CA SER A 695 -47.47 5.53 -16.54
C SER A 695 -47.10 6.15 -15.20
N SER A 696 -47.41 7.42 -15.03
CA SER A 696 -47.43 8.11 -13.73
C SER A 696 -48.37 7.37 -12.76
N LEU A 697 -47.87 6.92 -11.61
CA LEU A 697 -48.73 6.52 -10.50
C LEU A 697 -49.30 7.80 -9.84
N PRO A 698 -50.61 7.88 -9.57
CA PRO A 698 -51.24 9.07 -9.02
C PRO A 698 -51.15 9.07 -7.50
N ILE A 699 -50.39 10.01 -6.91
CA ILE A 699 -50.45 10.24 -5.47
C ILE A 699 -50.94 11.66 -5.21
N LYS A 700 -52.15 11.72 -4.65
CA LYS A 700 -52.87 12.91 -4.22
C LYS A 700 -52.36 13.37 -2.86
N THR A 701 -52.02 14.66 -2.79
CA THR A 701 -52.18 15.60 -1.66
C THR A 701 -51.50 15.27 -0.32
N VAL A 702 -50.31 15.84 -0.13
CA VAL A 702 -49.82 16.33 1.19
C VAL A 702 -49.50 17.84 1.15
N ALA A 703 -49.49 18.48 -0.02
CA ALA A 703 -49.13 19.89 -0.18
C ALA A 703 -50.16 20.93 0.33
N ASN A 704 -51.34 20.50 0.82
CA ASN A 704 -52.42 21.44 1.15
C ASN A 704 -52.46 21.93 2.61
N ASP A 705 -51.67 21.36 3.53
CA ASP A 705 -51.79 21.66 4.98
C ASP A 705 -50.62 22.46 5.57
N LEU A 706 -49.69 22.97 4.74
CA LEU A 706 -48.60 23.84 5.20
C LEU A 706 -48.75 25.23 4.55
N GLU A 707 -49.25 26.21 5.30
CA GLU A 707 -49.21 27.65 4.96
C GLU A 707 -47.77 28.21 5.03
N THR A 708 -46.83 27.59 4.32
CA THR A 708 -45.43 28.06 4.25
C THR A 708 -45.06 28.40 2.83
N ASP A 709 -44.43 29.55 2.61
CA ASP A 709 -43.97 30.02 1.31
C ASP A 709 -42.82 29.14 0.78
N THR A 710 -43.18 28.02 0.14
CA THR A 710 -42.26 27.06 -0.48
C THR A 710 -41.47 27.63 -1.65
N ASN A 711 -41.70 28.89 -2.03
CA ASN A 711 -40.99 29.57 -3.11
C ASN A 711 -39.71 30.27 -2.64
N SER A 712 -39.33 30.09 -1.38
CA SER A 712 -38.13 30.68 -0.78
C SER A 712 -37.26 29.61 -0.11
N TRP A 713 -35.93 29.82 -0.08
CA TRP A 713 -35.00 28.94 0.65
C TRP A 713 -35.46 28.72 2.10
N SER A 714 -35.90 29.79 2.78
CA SER A 714 -36.45 29.76 4.13
C SER A 714 -37.66 28.84 4.29
N GLY A 715 -38.57 28.81 3.30
CA GLY A 715 -39.72 27.92 3.32
C GLY A 715 -39.31 26.45 3.24
N ILE A 716 -38.32 26.13 2.40
CA ILE A 716 -37.83 24.76 2.23
C ILE A 716 -37.12 24.26 3.49
N TYR A 717 -36.29 25.10 4.13
CA TYR A 717 -35.70 24.78 5.44
C TYR A 717 -36.79 24.47 6.47
N GLN A 718 -37.85 25.28 6.51
CA GLN A 718 -38.95 25.12 7.45
C GLN A 718 -39.73 23.81 7.20
N THR A 719 -39.97 23.45 5.94
CA THR A 719 -40.59 22.17 5.57
C THR A 719 -39.77 20.97 6.04
N ILE A 720 -38.43 21.01 5.90
CA ILE A 720 -37.55 19.92 6.34
C ILE A 720 -37.51 19.84 7.86
N HIS A 721 -37.44 20.98 8.56
CA HIS A 721 -37.52 21.01 10.02
C HIS A 721 -38.85 20.45 10.54
N GLN A 722 -39.96 20.72 9.86
CA GLN A 722 -41.31 20.27 10.22
C GLN A 722 -41.65 18.86 9.69
N SER A 723 -40.77 18.25 8.89
CA SER A 723 -40.96 16.90 8.36
C SER A 723 -40.89 15.84 9.45
N GLY A 724 -41.42 14.64 9.16
CA GLY A 724 -41.33 13.46 10.04
C GLY A 724 -39.97 12.75 10.01
N LEU A 725 -38.94 13.33 9.39
CA LEU A 725 -37.61 12.74 9.27
C LEU A 725 -36.88 12.69 10.63
N GLY A 726 -36.00 11.69 10.81
CA GLY A 726 -35.10 11.60 11.96
C GLY A 726 -34.09 12.76 12.01
N ASP A 727 -33.59 13.08 13.21
CA ASP A 727 -32.79 14.29 13.46
C ASP A 727 -31.44 14.30 12.71
N GLU A 728 -30.81 13.14 12.57
CA GLU A 728 -29.57 12.99 11.81
C GLU A 728 -29.79 13.26 10.32
N ARG A 729 -30.86 12.69 9.76
CA ARG A 729 -31.23 12.87 8.35
C ARG A 729 -31.73 14.28 8.04
N LYS A 730 -32.42 14.93 8.99
CA LYS A 730 -32.70 16.38 8.91
C LYS A 730 -31.41 17.17 8.88
N THR A 731 -30.47 16.88 9.76
CA THR A 731 -29.19 17.60 9.85
C THR A 731 -28.42 17.50 8.54
N GLU A 732 -28.37 16.32 7.95
CA GLU A 732 -27.73 16.06 6.67
C GLU A 732 -28.41 16.79 5.50
N LEU A 733 -29.74 16.68 5.37
CA LEU A 733 -30.52 17.39 4.35
C LEU A 733 -30.39 18.91 4.46
N LEU A 734 -30.39 19.43 5.68
CA LEU A 734 -30.20 20.86 5.93
C LEU A 734 -28.76 21.30 5.61
N ALA A 735 -27.77 20.42 5.70
CA ALA A 735 -26.41 20.68 5.25
C ALA A 735 -26.33 20.72 3.72
N TYR A 736 -26.98 19.77 3.04
CA TYR A 736 -27.11 19.75 1.57
C TYR A 736 -27.81 21.00 1.04
N LEU A 737 -28.92 21.43 1.64
CA LEU A 737 -29.61 22.65 1.23
C LEU A 737 -28.78 23.91 1.44
N ARG A 738 -28.06 24.02 2.56
CA ARG A 738 -27.14 25.15 2.81
C ARG A 738 -26.06 25.23 1.76
N LEU A 739 -25.56 24.07 1.32
CA LEU A 739 -24.55 24.01 0.28
C LEU A 739 -25.14 24.40 -1.09
N ALA A 740 -26.33 23.89 -1.44
CA ALA A 740 -27.03 24.24 -2.68
C ALA A 740 -27.37 25.74 -2.75
N GLU A 741 -27.88 26.33 -1.67
CA GLU A 741 -28.15 27.75 -1.55
C GLU A 741 -26.87 28.59 -1.69
N LYS A 742 -25.80 28.18 -1.01
CA LYS A 742 -24.48 28.84 -1.11
C LYS A 742 -23.92 28.79 -2.53
N MET A 743 -24.13 27.69 -3.25
CA MET A 743 -23.68 27.51 -4.64
C MET A 743 -24.52 28.31 -5.63
N ALA A 744 -25.84 28.34 -5.45
CA ALA A 744 -26.75 29.17 -6.25
C ALA A 744 -26.43 30.67 -6.12
N ASN A 745 -25.98 31.11 -4.94
CA ASN A 745 -25.60 32.50 -4.67
C ASN A 745 -24.20 32.89 -5.21
N LYS A 746 -23.36 31.95 -5.69
CA LYS A 746 -21.99 32.22 -6.17
C LYS A 746 -21.90 32.72 -7.64
N ARG A 747 -23.02 32.89 -8.34
CA ARG A 747 -23.15 33.59 -9.65
C ARG A 747 -22.23 33.10 -10.80
N ARG A 748 -21.95 31.79 -10.93
CA ARG A 748 -21.29 31.21 -12.13
C ARG A 748 -22.18 30.15 -12.78
N SER A 749 -22.21 30.05 -14.10
CA SER A 749 -23.08 29.12 -14.85
C SER A 749 -22.94 27.66 -14.40
N ASN A 750 -21.71 27.23 -14.12
CA ASN A 750 -21.41 25.86 -13.70
C ASN A 750 -21.90 25.58 -12.28
N THR A 751 -21.82 26.56 -11.37
CA THR A 751 -22.33 26.40 -9.99
C THR A 751 -23.86 26.32 -9.93
N THR A 752 -24.55 26.95 -10.87
CA THR A 752 -26.02 26.84 -10.99
C THR A 752 -26.43 25.48 -11.53
N SER A 753 -25.71 24.93 -12.51
CA SER A 753 -25.95 23.57 -13.01
C SER A 753 -25.69 22.51 -11.93
N ILE A 754 -24.63 22.68 -11.14
CA ILE A 754 -24.32 21.81 -10.00
C ILE A 754 -25.41 21.91 -8.92
N ALA A 755 -25.85 23.11 -8.56
CA ALA A 755 -26.95 23.29 -7.61
C ALA A 755 -28.25 22.61 -8.09
N LYS A 756 -28.57 22.70 -9.39
CA LYS A 756 -29.72 21.99 -9.99
C LYS A 756 -29.57 20.47 -9.91
N GLN A 757 -28.39 19.92 -10.22
CA GLN A 757 -28.15 18.49 -10.11
C GLN A 757 -28.23 17.98 -8.67
N MET A 758 -27.72 18.76 -7.70
CA MET A 758 -27.82 18.43 -6.27
C MET A 758 -29.28 18.41 -5.79
N MET A 759 -30.10 19.38 -6.24
CA MET A 759 -31.51 19.44 -5.85
C MET A 759 -32.36 18.39 -6.57
N GLN A 760 -32.08 18.10 -7.85
CA GLN A 760 -32.74 17.00 -8.56
C GLN A 760 -32.47 15.68 -7.85
N LYS A 761 -31.24 15.44 -7.37
CA LYS A 761 -30.90 14.27 -6.56
C LYS A 761 -31.66 14.21 -5.23
N VAL A 762 -31.89 15.34 -4.55
CA VAL A 762 -32.75 15.38 -3.34
C VAL A 762 -34.19 15.00 -3.68
N VAL A 763 -34.72 15.45 -4.83
CA VAL A 763 -36.05 15.08 -5.31
C VAL A 763 -36.11 13.60 -5.71
N ASP A 764 -35.08 13.06 -6.35
CA ASP A 764 -35.04 11.66 -6.75
C ASP A 764 -34.97 10.71 -5.53
N VAL A 765 -34.30 11.13 -4.45
CA VAL A 765 -34.15 10.35 -3.21
C VAL A 765 -35.38 10.46 -2.29
N TYR A 766 -36.03 11.63 -2.21
CA TYR A 766 -37.07 11.91 -1.21
C TYR A 766 -38.46 12.23 -1.80
N GLY A 767 -38.57 12.39 -3.12
CA GLY A 767 -39.80 12.78 -3.84
C GLY A 767 -40.91 11.73 -3.80
N TYR A 768 -40.63 10.53 -3.32
CA TYR A 768 -41.61 9.45 -3.17
C TYR A 768 -42.54 9.62 -1.95
N ARG A 769 -42.17 10.45 -0.95
CA ARG A 769 -42.99 10.70 0.26
C ARG A 769 -43.51 12.13 0.40
N TYR A 770 -42.92 13.11 -0.27
CA TYR A 770 -43.34 14.52 -0.22
C TYR A 770 -43.22 15.14 -1.62
N ASP A 771 -44.20 15.95 -2.03
CA ASP A 771 -44.21 16.60 -3.35
C ASP A 771 -43.19 17.77 -3.38
N PHE A 772 -41.91 17.43 -3.54
CA PHE A 772 -40.80 18.38 -3.70
C PHE A 772 -40.73 18.98 -5.13
N THR A 773 -41.62 18.56 -6.03
CA THR A 773 -41.69 19.06 -7.42
C THR A 773 -41.96 20.56 -7.45
N LEU A 774 -42.86 21.06 -6.58
CA LEU A 774 -43.16 22.49 -6.41
C LEU A 774 -41.95 23.30 -5.91
N ILE A 775 -41.09 22.68 -5.09
CA ILE A 775 -39.85 23.29 -4.60
C ILE A 775 -38.82 23.40 -5.73
N LEU A 776 -38.74 22.38 -6.58
CA LEU A 776 -37.88 22.38 -7.77
C LEU A 776 -38.34 23.46 -8.78
N GLU A 777 -39.64 23.52 -9.09
CA GLU A 777 -40.23 24.54 -9.95
C GLU A 777 -40.01 25.97 -9.41
N ALA A 778 -40.13 26.18 -8.10
CA ALA A 778 -39.90 27.48 -7.49
C ALA A 778 -38.41 27.87 -7.42
N LEU A 779 -37.51 26.89 -7.30
CA LEU A 779 -36.06 27.09 -7.42
C LEU A 779 -35.63 27.42 -8.85
N GLU A 780 -36.19 26.72 -9.83
CA GLU A 780 -35.95 27.03 -11.24
C GLU A 780 -36.47 28.43 -11.58
N SER A 781 -37.65 28.78 -11.09
CA SER A 781 -38.25 30.11 -11.24
C SER A 781 -37.40 31.19 -10.57
N SER A 782 -36.88 30.97 -9.35
CA SER A 782 -36.05 31.97 -8.65
C SER A 782 -34.63 32.10 -9.21
N ILE A 783 -34.11 31.05 -9.86
CA ILE A 783 -32.86 31.07 -10.64
C ILE A 783 -33.06 31.79 -11.98
N GLU A 784 -34.21 31.60 -12.66
CA GLU A 784 -34.54 32.30 -13.90
C GLU A 784 -34.90 33.78 -13.68
N ILE A 785 -35.69 34.11 -12.65
CA ILE A 785 -36.06 35.50 -12.32
C ILE A 785 -34.80 36.34 -12.01
N LYS A 786 -33.82 35.79 -11.28
CA LYS A 786 -32.53 36.48 -11.02
C LYS A 786 -31.65 36.63 -12.27
N ARG A 787 -31.81 35.76 -13.27
CA ARG A 787 -31.08 35.86 -14.54
C ARG A 787 -31.68 36.95 -15.45
N VAL A 788 -33.00 37.14 -15.41
CA VAL A 788 -33.72 38.18 -16.17
C VAL A 788 -33.48 39.58 -15.59
N ASP A 789 -33.40 39.74 -14.26
CA ASP A 789 -33.08 41.02 -13.62
C ASP A 789 -31.64 41.51 -13.93
N ASP A 790 -30.70 40.59 -14.17
CA ASP A 790 -29.30 40.91 -14.53
C ASP A 790 -29.12 41.16 -16.06
N GLU A 791 -30.03 40.72 -16.93
CA GLU A 791 -30.03 41.06 -18.37
C GLU A 791 -30.72 42.42 -18.66
N ILE A 792 -31.45 42.98 -17.69
CA ILE A 792 -32.16 44.26 -17.78
C ILE A 792 -31.47 45.38 -16.95
N GLY A 793 -30.43 45.05 -16.17
CA GLY A 793 -29.66 45.96 -15.31
C GLY A 793 -28.45 46.64 -15.94
#